data_AF-A0A8A1UTQ9-F1
#
_entry.id   AF-A0A8A1UTQ9-F1
#
_cell.length_a   1.000
_cell.length_b   1.000
_cell.length_c   1.000
_cell.angle_alpha   90.00
_cell.angle_beta   90.00
_cell.angle_gamma   90.00
#
_symmetry.space_group_name_H-M   'P 1'
#
loop_
_entity.id
_entity.type
_entity.pdbx_description
1 polymer ?
#
loop_
_entity_poly.entity_id
_entity_poly.type
_entity_poly.pdbx_seq_one_letter_code
_entity_poly.pdbx_strand_id
1 'polypeptide(L)'
;MSRRRLLQVTGGGAVAVTAGAGVWAWVGPRAPLSQVAAPALEREAAASGAEQAFLHVIAHADDSLYFMNPALEQSVRSGARSVTVCLTGGESDGRNTAEHGRGDRLPPRDRAAFARARTNGLRAAHAVMATGDPLSPWDVEAISLLPGFQVEVQTLRAAPHNQLVFMELVEARTVSEPRAHSLRGLWLGATGTLSTLRPEATPVQRTFEYTRDQVVDSLIALLERVRPTVVRTLDPNAVHAPHPAPRTDDPRLRGLFYYDHQDHTASAYFAQAALAGYWGREHNRPTVVESYLGYETDVLPNNLDLPTARRKARLLSVYGWADGRDCGDRAGCGDRKVGGSALDGWSRNWTRSTRLRAPGSNSWLRPLKDGRLAAFAVLDGAAVCWAETAPGNGTFSGPHLLGGRMFQGQIHAVSHPGGALQLFASRTVLPTRHQAHRRELLTALQNGTARDGVPTFGAWESLSVPDAAPVRSLETGFPAATVDQEGTVHVFARDWQGGIGYRSGARGTDWSLWRRLAPPTASGGPAGRVPGVVDGLDACVDSEGLVHVVAPGDKEVHHWVSKEPGELPEPTGGTSLPEPAGPLSLVPLGDGAVRLAYRQSATARVLLAERQGAASWRLAARYEPVGGYGRVAAAAVGKPARTVVLAVRDGAGELRYVLNDADQDGAGRWQTGKVPHSGAAAIGQDPDGRAVLAVLGNDARLHAVRQRDTGTDGPFQEWTVQKPRRGQTGPPDRTG
;
A
#
# COMPACT_ATOMS: atom_id res chain seq x y z
N MET A 1 -39.72 -46.39 -10.33
CA MET A 1 -40.92 -47.11 -10.84
C MET A 1 -42.12 -46.75 -9.96
N SER A 2 -43.37 -46.84 -10.48
CA SER A 2 -44.67 -46.92 -9.74
C SER A 2 -44.99 -45.90 -8.61
N ARG A 3 -45.98 -44.99 -8.67
CA ARG A 3 -47.48 -45.14 -8.61
C ARG A 3 -47.99 -45.74 -7.26
N ARG A 4 -49.10 -45.28 -6.61
CA ARG A 4 -50.20 -44.34 -6.98
C ARG A 4 -51.10 -43.88 -5.79
N ARG A 5 -51.99 -42.88 -6.02
CA ARG A 5 -53.03 -42.23 -5.13
C ARG A 5 -52.44 -41.34 -4.01
N LEU A 6 -52.93 -40.14 -3.64
CA LEU A 6 -53.94 -39.15 -4.14
C LEU A 6 -55.46 -39.34 -3.87
N LEU A 7 -56.03 -38.38 -3.11
CA LEU A 7 -57.40 -37.78 -3.06
C LEU A 7 -57.22 -36.35 -2.45
N GLN A 8 -57.46 -35.22 -3.13
CA GLN A 8 -58.73 -34.45 -3.34
C GLN A 8 -59.26 -33.77 -2.05
N VAL A 9 -59.84 -32.55 -2.02
CA VAL A 9 -60.89 -31.88 -2.87
C VAL A 9 -60.77 -30.33 -2.70
N THR A 10 -61.18 -29.34 -3.55
CA THR A 10 -61.32 -29.08 -5.02
C THR A 10 -61.56 -27.55 -5.24
N GLY A 11 -61.15 -26.96 -6.38
CA GLY A 11 -61.69 -25.69 -6.95
C GLY A 11 -60.71 -24.51 -6.99
N GLY A 12 -60.66 -23.64 -8.02
CA GLY A 12 -61.41 -23.52 -9.29
C GLY A 12 -61.75 -22.05 -9.59
N GLY A 13 -61.57 -21.47 -10.78
CA GLY A 13 -61.04 -21.98 -12.06
C GLY A 13 -60.92 -20.85 -13.11
N ALA A 14 -61.11 -21.18 -14.40
CA ALA A 14 -60.99 -20.34 -15.61
C ALA A 14 -59.59 -20.26 -16.27
N VAL A 15 -59.58 -20.13 -17.60
CA VAL A 15 -58.45 -20.36 -18.51
C VAL A 15 -58.50 -19.39 -19.69
N ALA A 16 -57.34 -18.88 -20.13
CA ALA A 16 -57.13 -18.42 -21.49
C ALA A 16 -55.69 -18.75 -21.92
N VAL A 17 -55.51 -19.36 -23.10
CA VAL A 17 -54.21 -19.64 -23.72
C VAL A 17 -54.21 -19.06 -25.12
N THR A 18 -53.16 -18.35 -25.48
CA THR A 18 -52.77 -18.12 -26.88
C THR A 18 -51.26 -18.04 -26.96
N ALA A 19 -50.68 -18.70 -27.96
CA ALA A 19 -49.25 -18.65 -28.25
C ALA A 19 -48.99 -17.72 -29.43
N GLY A 20 -47.81 -17.10 -29.47
CA GLY A 20 -47.40 -16.24 -30.59
C GLY A 20 -45.91 -15.92 -30.51
N ALA A 21 -45.11 -16.59 -31.33
CA ALA A 21 -43.73 -16.18 -31.59
C ALA A 21 -43.72 -15.18 -32.75
N GLY A 22 -43.02 -14.06 -32.60
CA GLY A 22 -42.93 -13.02 -33.62
C GLY A 22 -41.67 -12.18 -33.44
N VAL A 23 -40.74 -12.30 -34.38
CA VAL A 23 -39.57 -11.43 -34.50
C VAL A 23 -39.97 -10.24 -35.38
N TRP A 24 -39.56 -9.02 -35.00
CA TRP A 24 -38.85 -8.04 -35.84
C TRP A 24 -38.64 -6.74 -35.05
N ALA A 25 -37.60 -5.97 -35.38
CA ALA A 25 -37.29 -4.69 -34.75
C ALA A 25 -37.94 -3.52 -35.51
N TRP A 26 -38.11 -2.35 -34.86
CA TRP A 26 -37.90 -1.03 -35.49
C TRP A 26 -37.78 0.11 -34.46
N VAL A 27 -37.60 1.34 -34.94
CA VAL A 27 -37.01 2.49 -34.21
C VAL A 27 -38.03 3.39 -33.50
N GLY A 28 -37.77 3.70 -32.21
CA GLY A 28 -38.28 4.89 -31.50
C GLY A 28 -39.70 4.79 -30.91
N PRO A 29 -40.15 5.79 -30.10
CA PRO A 29 -39.49 7.05 -29.72
C PRO A 29 -39.03 7.09 -28.24
N ARG A 30 -38.37 8.20 -27.83
CA ARG A 30 -38.01 8.47 -26.43
C ARG A 30 -39.25 8.77 -25.57
N ALA A 31 -39.37 8.11 -24.42
CA ALA A 31 -40.17 8.55 -23.28
C ALA A 31 -39.25 9.00 -22.12
N PRO A 32 -39.68 9.88 -21.20
CA PRO A 32 -38.83 10.36 -20.11
C PRO A 32 -38.55 9.26 -19.09
N LEU A 33 -37.29 9.12 -18.66
CA LEU A 33 -36.95 8.33 -17.48
C LEU A 33 -37.51 9.02 -16.23
N SER A 34 -38.49 8.39 -15.59
CA SER A 34 -38.97 8.82 -14.28
C SER A 34 -37.84 8.68 -13.26
N GLN A 35 -37.50 9.78 -12.58
CA GLN A 35 -36.48 9.77 -11.53
C GLN A 35 -37.01 9.03 -10.30
N VAL A 36 -36.81 7.71 -10.25
CA VAL A 36 -36.81 6.98 -8.98
C VAL A 36 -35.69 7.56 -8.13
N ALA A 37 -36.04 8.13 -6.97
CA ALA A 37 -35.07 8.75 -6.09
C ALA A 37 -34.18 7.66 -5.46
N ALA A 38 -32.91 7.60 -5.87
CA ALA A 38 -31.90 6.76 -5.24
C ALA A 38 -31.89 6.96 -3.71
N PRO A 39 -31.84 5.88 -2.90
CA PRO A 39 -31.87 5.96 -1.44
C PRO A 39 -30.72 6.81 -0.90
N ALA A 40 -30.94 7.42 0.27
CA ALA A 40 -30.00 8.39 0.85
C ALA A 40 -28.55 7.84 0.97
N LEU A 41 -28.40 6.56 1.33
CA LEU A 41 -27.10 5.88 1.44
C LEU A 41 -26.32 5.85 0.12
N GLU A 42 -26.99 5.69 -1.03
CA GLU A 42 -26.33 5.75 -2.34
C GLU A 42 -25.89 7.17 -2.69
N ARG A 43 -26.65 8.19 -2.25
CA ARG A 43 -26.30 9.61 -2.42
C ARG A 43 -25.13 10.03 -1.53
N GLU A 44 -25.06 9.53 -0.29
CA GLU A 44 -23.93 9.77 0.62
C GLU A 44 -22.65 9.03 0.15
N ALA A 45 -22.80 7.79 -0.33
CA ALA A 45 -21.69 7.06 -0.96
C ALA A 45 -21.19 7.78 -2.22
N ALA A 46 -22.09 8.25 -3.11
CA ALA A 46 -21.70 9.04 -4.27
C ALA A 46 -21.04 10.38 -3.91
N ALA A 47 -21.49 11.06 -2.84
CA ALA A 47 -20.93 12.33 -2.39
C ALA A 47 -19.52 12.18 -1.81
N SER A 48 -19.27 11.15 -1.00
CA SER A 48 -17.93 10.84 -0.46
C SER A 48 -17.00 10.24 -1.51
N GLY A 49 -17.52 9.38 -2.40
CA GLY A 49 -16.80 8.81 -3.53
C GLY A 49 -16.37 9.85 -4.58
N ALA A 50 -17.08 10.98 -4.70
CA ALA A 50 -16.70 12.08 -5.58
C ALA A 50 -15.39 12.78 -5.16
N GLU A 51 -15.06 12.80 -3.86
CA GLU A 51 -13.83 13.42 -3.36
C GLU A 51 -12.59 12.51 -3.49
N GLN A 52 -12.78 11.21 -3.74
CA GLN A 52 -11.71 10.21 -3.92
C GLN A 52 -11.52 9.86 -5.41
N ALA A 53 -10.33 9.39 -5.79
CA ALA A 53 -10.10 8.72 -7.07
C ALA A 53 -8.83 7.87 -7.00
N PHE A 54 -8.91 6.66 -7.54
CA PHE A 54 -7.84 5.65 -7.50
C PHE A 54 -7.33 5.35 -8.91
N LEU A 55 -6.01 5.30 -9.05
CA LEU A 55 -5.32 4.78 -10.23
C LEU A 55 -4.40 3.64 -9.80
N HIS A 56 -4.60 2.43 -10.31
CA HIS A 56 -3.78 1.25 -9.99
C HIS A 56 -2.95 0.86 -11.21
N VAL A 57 -1.64 1.08 -11.19
CA VAL A 57 -0.72 0.75 -12.30
C VAL A 57 -0.03 -0.59 -12.02
N ILE A 58 -0.25 -1.56 -12.90
CA ILE A 58 0.25 -2.95 -12.78
C ILE A 58 0.94 -3.41 -14.07
N ALA A 59 1.76 -4.46 -13.98
CA ALA A 59 2.44 -5.01 -15.16
C ALA A 59 1.53 -5.98 -15.90
N HIS A 60 0.87 -6.90 -15.19
CA HIS A 60 0.03 -7.97 -15.71
C HIS A 60 -1.35 -7.98 -15.04
N ALA A 61 -2.30 -8.69 -15.67
CA ALA A 61 -3.72 -8.63 -15.30
C ALA A 61 -4.09 -9.29 -13.95
N ASP A 62 -3.18 -10.02 -13.29
CA ASP A 62 -3.41 -10.64 -11.97
C ASP A 62 -2.75 -9.88 -10.81
N ASP A 63 -1.76 -9.02 -11.06
CA ASP A 63 -0.97 -8.36 -10.00
C ASP A 63 -1.84 -7.59 -8.98
N SER A 64 -2.89 -6.90 -9.44
CA SER A 64 -3.79 -6.14 -8.54
C SER A 64 -4.63 -7.08 -7.67
N LEU A 65 -4.99 -8.26 -8.18
CA LEU A 65 -5.70 -9.29 -7.45
C LEU A 65 -4.78 -10.03 -6.47
N TYR A 66 -3.49 -10.20 -6.79
CA TYR A 66 -2.49 -10.86 -5.94
C TYR A 66 -1.82 -9.96 -4.91
N PHE A 67 -1.60 -8.66 -5.18
CA PHE A 67 -0.77 -7.81 -4.30
C PHE A 67 -1.55 -6.64 -3.67
N MET A 68 -2.48 -6.03 -4.40
CA MET A 68 -3.23 -4.85 -3.94
C MET A 68 -4.55 -5.18 -3.21
N ASN A 69 -5.07 -6.41 -3.32
CA ASN A 69 -6.28 -6.82 -2.60
C ASN A 69 -5.99 -7.12 -1.11
N PRO A 70 -6.81 -6.63 -0.16
CA PRO A 70 -8.20 -6.18 -0.35
C PRO A 70 -8.39 -4.69 -0.65
N ALA A 71 -7.33 -3.87 -0.68
CA ALA A 71 -7.45 -2.42 -0.87
C ALA A 71 -8.02 -2.05 -2.25
N LEU A 72 -7.75 -2.87 -3.28
CA LEU A 72 -8.40 -2.81 -4.59
C LEU A 72 -9.92 -2.97 -4.48
N GLU A 73 -10.41 -4.07 -3.88
CA GLU A 73 -11.84 -4.28 -3.66
C GLU A 73 -12.46 -3.13 -2.85
N GLN A 74 -11.79 -2.67 -1.78
CA GLN A 74 -12.25 -1.54 -0.97
C GLN A 74 -12.41 -0.26 -1.80
N SER A 75 -11.47 0.05 -2.71
CA SER A 75 -11.62 1.18 -3.63
C SER A 75 -12.78 1.00 -4.63
N VAL A 76 -12.95 -0.19 -5.21
CA VAL A 76 -14.07 -0.46 -6.14
C VAL A 76 -15.43 -0.35 -5.43
N ARG A 77 -15.54 -0.87 -4.21
CA ARG A 77 -16.79 -0.88 -3.42
C ARG A 77 -17.12 0.45 -2.75
N SER A 78 -16.21 1.43 -2.80
CA SER A 78 -16.45 2.80 -2.32
C SER A 78 -17.36 3.63 -3.24
N GLY A 79 -17.58 3.21 -4.48
CA GLY A 79 -18.28 4.00 -5.51
C GLY A 79 -17.44 5.15 -6.10
N ALA A 80 -16.24 5.40 -5.57
CA ALA A 80 -15.29 6.34 -6.13
C ALA A 80 -14.76 5.88 -7.49
N ARG A 81 -14.19 6.82 -8.26
CA ARG A 81 -13.51 6.47 -9.52
C ARG A 81 -12.31 5.56 -9.23
N SER A 82 -12.26 4.39 -9.85
CA SER A 82 -11.20 3.39 -9.70
C SER A 82 -10.79 2.87 -11.07
N VAL A 83 -9.58 3.21 -11.50
CA VAL A 83 -9.04 2.84 -12.82
C VAL A 83 -7.82 1.94 -12.65
N THR A 84 -7.86 0.73 -13.20
CA THR A 84 -6.69 -0.16 -13.26
C THR A 84 -6.03 -0.08 -14.64
N VAL A 85 -4.72 0.14 -14.69
CA VAL A 85 -3.92 0.23 -15.91
C VAL A 85 -2.93 -0.94 -15.95
N CYS A 86 -3.11 -1.85 -16.91
CA CYS A 86 -2.20 -2.95 -17.18
C CYS A 86 -1.21 -2.55 -18.28
N LEU A 87 0.08 -2.49 -17.96
CA LEU A 87 1.11 -2.06 -18.91
C LEU A 87 1.36 -3.11 -20.01
N THR A 88 1.45 -4.39 -19.63
CA THR A 88 1.72 -5.49 -20.57
C THR A 88 0.46 -6.28 -20.91
N GLY A 89 0.52 -7.07 -21.99
CA GLY A 89 -0.54 -8.04 -22.31
C GLY A 89 -0.53 -9.30 -21.42
N GLY A 90 0.49 -9.48 -20.56
CA GLY A 90 0.59 -10.65 -19.69
C GLY A 90 0.68 -11.98 -20.47
N GLU A 91 1.21 -11.97 -21.69
CA GLU A 91 1.01 -13.04 -22.66
C GLU A 91 1.95 -14.26 -22.50
N SER A 92 2.97 -14.17 -21.65
CA SER A 92 3.78 -15.31 -21.19
C SER A 92 4.26 -16.24 -22.34
N ASP A 93 4.13 -17.56 -22.17
CA ASP A 93 4.40 -18.56 -23.21
C ASP A 93 3.23 -18.75 -24.21
N GLY A 94 2.07 -18.15 -23.96
CA GLY A 94 0.87 -18.24 -24.80
C GLY A 94 -0.01 -19.48 -24.58
N ARG A 95 0.11 -20.22 -23.47
CA ARG A 95 -0.75 -21.40 -23.19
C ARG A 95 -1.77 -21.15 -22.08
N ASN A 96 -3.06 -21.17 -22.42
CA ASN A 96 -4.15 -21.10 -21.43
C ASN A 96 -4.48 -22.50 -20.85
N THR A 97 -3.68 -22.99 -19.89
CA THR A 97 -3.91 -24.29 -19.22
C THR A 97 -3.39 -24.32 -17.78
N ALA A 98 -3.96 -25.18 -16.93
CA ALA A 98 -3.46 -25.44 -15.59
C ALA A 98 -2.26 -26.40 -15.63
N GLU A 99 -1.04 -25.88 -15.49
CA GLU A 99 0.21 -26.64 -15.60
C GLU A 99 0.52 -27.56 -14.39
N HIS A 100 -0.43 -28.41 -13.99
CA HIS A 100 -0.18 -29.63 -13.19
C HIS A 100 -0.97 -30.85 -13.67
N GLY A 101 -1.84 -30.72 -14.69
CA GLY A 101 -2.62 -31.84 -15.23
C GLY A 101 -1.77 -32.84 -16.00
N ARG A 102 -1.70 -34.10 -15.53
CA ARG A 102 -1.24 -35.23 -16.34
C ARG A 102 -2.34 -35.59 -17.34
N GLY A 103 -2.15 -35.26 -18.61
CA GLY A 103 -3.13 -35.54 -19.68
C GLY A 103 -2.63 -35.10 -21.05
N ASP A 104 -3.21 -35.67 -22.11
CA ASP A 104 -2.66 -35.60 -23.46
C ASP A 104 -2.96 -34.30 -24.21
N ARG A 105 -1.95 -33.84 -24.96
CA ARG A 105 -1.93 -32.68 -25.86
C ARG A 105 -2.18 -31.31 -25.19
N LEU A 106 -1.08 -30.68 -24.80
CA LEU A 106 -1.00 -29.25 -24.46
C LEU A 106 -1.67 -28.37 -25.54
N PRO A 107 -2.31 -27.24 -25.15
CA PRO A 107 -2.88 -26.30 -26.12
C PRO A 107 -1.79 -25.68 -27.01
N PRO A 108 -2.18 -25.18 -28.21
CA PRO A 108 -1.29 -24.37 -29.03
C PRO A 108 -0.82 -23.13 -28.26
N ARG A 109 0.32 -22.58 -28.66
CA ARG A 109 0.79 -21.29 -28.15
C ARG A 109 0.10 -20.18 -28.93
N ASP A 110 -0.85 -19.52 -28.31
CA ASP A 110 -1.45 -18.29 -28.80
C ASP A 110 -1.39 -17.20 -27.72
N ARG A 111 -0.56 -16.19 -27.99
CA ARG A 111 -0.35 -15.05 -27.10
C ARG A 111 -1.51 -14.06 -27.15
N ALA A 112 -2.11 -13.85 -28.32
CA ALA A 112 -3.22 -12.91 -28.48
C ALA A 112 -4.48 -13.44 -27.79
N ALA A 113 -4.74 -14.74 -27.89
CA ALA A 113 -5.81 -15.41 -27.17
C ALA A 113 -5.51 -15.48 -25.66
N PHE A 114 -4.29 -15.82 -25.24
CA PHE A 114 -3.99 -15.87 -23.80
C PHE A 114 -4.09 -14.49 -23.12
N ALA A 115 -3.52 -13.43 -23.71
CA ALA A 115 -3.68 -12.06 -23.21
C ALA A 115 -5.16 -11.67 -23.10
N ARG A 116 -5.96 -11.93 -24.14
CA ARG A 116 -7.42 -11.68 -24.12
C ARG A 116 -8.13 -12.45 -23.01
N ALA A 117 -7.76 -13.71 -22.79
CA ALA A 117 -8.34 -14.52 -21.72
C ALA A 117 -8.03 -13.95 -20.33
N ARG A 118 -6.78 -13.52 -20.08
CA ARG A 118 -6.39 -12.84 -18.83
C ARG A 118 -7.18 -11.55 -18.61
N THR A 119 -7.33 -10.73 -19.67
CA THR A 119 -8.17 -9.52 -19.69
C THR A 119 -9.64 -9.82 -19.37
N ASN A 120 -10.23 -10.87 -19.95
CA ASN A 120 -11.59 -11.32 -19.62
C ASN A 120 -11.71 -11.79 -18.16
N GLY A 121 -10.67 -12.42 -17.61
CA GLY A 121 -10.58 -12.82 -16.20
C GLY A 121 -10.58 -11.61 -15.25
N LEU A 122 -9.74 -10.61 -15.51
CA LEU A 122 -9.67 -9.39 -14.69
C LEU A 122 -10.98 -8.60 -14.76
N ARG A 123 -11.58 -8.51 -15.95
CA ARG A 123 -12.91 -7.92 -16.18
C ARG A 123 -13.99 -8.57 -15.30
N ALA A 124 -14.04 -9.91 -15.28
CA ALA A 124 -14.98 -10.65 -14.45
C ALA A 124 -14.72 -10.48 -12.94
N ALA A 125 -13.45 -10.44 -12.51
CA ALA A 125 -13.10 -10.18 -11.11
C ALA A 125 -13.49 -8.76 -10.66
N HIS A 126 -13.26 -7.74 -11.50
CA HIS A 126 -13.71 -6.36 -11.24
C HIS A 126 -15.24 -6.23 -11.23
N ALA A 127 -15.95 -6.99 -12.07
CA ALA A 127 -17.40 -7.07 -12.03
C ALA A 127 -17.90 -7.67 -10.69
N VAL A 128 -17.35 -8.80 -10.25
CA VAL A 128 -17.69 -9.40 -8.94
C VAL A 128 -17.35 -8.49 -7.76
N MET A 129 -16.30 -7.66 -7.84
CA MET A 129 -16.01 -6.65 -6.81
C MET A 129 -17.07 -5.53 -6.75
N ALA A 130 -17.63 -5.11 -7.89
CA ALA A 130 -18.58 -3.99 -7.98
C ALA A 130 -20.06 -4.40 -7.86
N THR A 131 -20.50 -5.42 -8.60
CA THR A 131 -21.90 -5.86 -8.72
C THR A 131 -22.18 -7.21 -8.06
N GLY A 132 -21.13 -8.00 -7.77
CA GLY A 132 -21.24 -9.39 -7.34
C GLY A 132 -21.43 -10.41 -8.47
N ASP A 133 -21.55 -9.96 -9.72
CA ASP A 133 -21.83 -10.78 -10.90
C ASP A 133 -20.64 -10.76 -11.90
N PRO A 134 -20.03 -11.92 -12.26
CA PRO A 134 -18.90 -11.98 -13.18
C PRO A 134 -19.26 -11.73 -14.66
N LEU A 135 -20.55 -11.70 -15.01
CA LEU A 135 -21.04 -11.49 -16.38
C LEU A 135 -21.59 -10.07 -16.62
N SER A 136 -21.54 -9.18 -15.63
CA SER A 136 -22.04 -7.81 -15.75
C SER A 136 -21.37 -7.09 -16.93
N PRO A 137 -22.14 -6.44 -17.82
CA PRO A 137 -21.64 -6.02 -19.13
C PRO A 137 -20.74 -4.79 -19.08
N TRP A 138 -19.79 -4.74 -20.00
CA TRP A 138 -18.82 -3.66 -20.17
C TRP A 138 -18.94 -3.03 -21.56
N ASP A 139 -18.65 -1.74 -21.65
CA ASP A 139 -18.35 -1.07 -22.92
C ASP A 139 -16.84 -1.10 -23.16
N VAL A 140 -16.44 -1.36 -24.41
CA VAL A 140 -15.04 -1.61 -24.79
C VAL A 140 -14.70 -0.72 -25.98
N GLU A 141 -13.75 0.20 -25.79
CA GLU A 141 -13.37 1.21 -26.78
C GLU A 141 -11.84 1.28 -26.96
N ALA A 142 -11.38 1.76 -28.11
CA ALA A 142 -9.98 2.14 -28.33
C ALA A 142 -9.86 3.66 -28.20
N ILE A 143 -9.13 4.15 -27.19
CA ILE A 143 -8.85 5.58 -27.04
C ILE A 143 -7.40 5.88 -27.44
N SER A 144 -7.15 7.07 -27.97
CA SER A 144 -5.79 7.59 -28.14
C SER A 144 -5.33 8.28 -26.86
N LEU A 145 -4.17 7.90 -26.31
CA LEU A 145 -3.54 8.61 -25.19
C LEU A 145 -2.58 9.70 -25.68
N LEU A 146 -1.81 9.38 -26.72
CA LEU A 146 -0.89 10.28 -27.41
C LEU A 146 -1.21 10.28 -28.91
N PRO A 147 -0.84 11.33 -29.68
CA PRO A 147 -0.98 11.33 -31.13
C PRO A 147 -0.33 10.09 -31.76
N GLY A 148 -1.14 9.25 -32.40
CA GLY A 148 -0.69 8.01 -33.03
C GLY A 148 -0.74 6.75 -32.15
N PHE A 149 -0.88 6.85 -30.83
CA PHE A 149 -0.85 5.72 -29.89
C PHE A 149 -2.22 5.46 -29.24
N GLN A 150 -2.67 4.21 -29.24
CA GLN A 150 -3.98 3.80 -28.70
C GLN A 150 -3.85 2.70 -27.64
N VAL A 151 -4.88 2.62 -26.78
CA VAL A 151 -5.06 1.62 -25.71
C VAL A 151 -6.50 1.13 -25.71
N GLU A 152 -6.73 -0.11 -25.26
CA GLU A 152 -8.09 -0.61 -25.00
C GLU A 152 -8.56 -0.11 -23.63
N VAL A 153 -9.76 0.47 -23.58
CA VAL A 153 -10.43 0.86 -22.34
C VAL A 153 -11.73 0.08 -22.21
N GLN A 154 -11.95 -0.49 -21.03
CA GLN A 154 -13.18 -1.18 -20.68
C GLN A 154 -13.85 -0.45 -19.51
N THR A 155 -15.13 -0.12 -19.64
CA THR A 155 -15.93 0.56 -18.59
C THR A 155 -17.13 -0.31 -18.20
N LEU A 156 -17.31 -0.58 -16.91
CA LEU A 156 -18.39 -1.43 -16.39
C LEU A 156 -19.72 -0.67 -16.42
N ARG A 157 -20.71 -1.11 -17.22
CA ARG A 157 -21.97 -0.38 -17.41
C ARG A 157 -22.75 -0.14 -16.12
N ALA A 158 -22.76 -1.12 -15.24
CA ALA A 158 -23.45 -1.06 -13.95
C ALA A 158 -22.71 -0.21 -12.90
N ALA A 159 -21.43 0.10 -13.11
CA ALA A 159 -20.60 0.90 -12.21
C ALA A 159 -19.52 1.66 -13.02
N PRO A 160 -19.88 2.69 -13.82
CA PRO A 160 -18.96 3.31 -14.80
C PRO A 160 -17.74 4.04 -14.20
N HIS A 161 -17.71 4.19 -12.88
CA HIS A 161 -16.55 4.66 -12.12
C HIS A 161 -15.42 3.60 -12.06
N ASN A 162 -15.72 2.33 -12.30
CA ASN A 162 -14.78 1.21 -12.38
C ASN A 162 -14.36 0.99 -13.84
N GLN A 163 -13.08 1.27 -14.15
CA GLN A 163 -12.53 1.19 -15.52
C GLN A 163 -11.25 0.35 -15.55
N LEU A 164 -11.03 -0.38 -16.65
CA LEU A 164 -9.78 -1.08 -16.96
C LEU A 164 -9.15 -0.46 -18.21
N VAL A 165 -7.83 -0.36 -18.23
CA VAL A 165 -7.04 0.16 -19.36
C VAL A 165 -5.91 -0.82 -19.67
N PHE A 166 -5.78 -1.21 -20.93
CA PHE A 166 -4.76 -2.17 -21.37
C PHE A 166 -3.86 -1.51 -22.42
N MET A 167 -2.58 -1.35 -22.07
CA MET A 167 -1.54 -0.82 -22.98
C MET A 167 -0.92 -1.91 -23.85
N GLU A 168 -1.07 -3.18 -23.48
CA GLU A 168 -0.71 -4.35 -24.29
C GLU A 168 0.77 -4.41 -24.72
N LEU A 169 1.69 -3.79 -23.98
CA LEU A 169 3.13 -3.93 -24.23
C LEU A 169 3.56 -5.40 -24.08
N VAL A 170 4.58 -5.84 -24.82
CA VAL A 170 5.12 -7.20 -24.68
C VAL A 170 5.77 -7.41 -23.31
N GLU A 171 5.30 -8.41 -22.56
CA GLU A 171 5.93 -8.85 -21.29
C GLU A 171 7.32 -9.50 -21.55
N ALA A 172 8.20 -9.57 -20.54
CA ALA A 172 9.47 -10.28 -20.63
C ALA A 172 9.32 -11.80 -20.92
N ARG A 173 8.19 -12.40 -20.52
CA ARG A 173 7.81 -13.83 -20.63
C ARG A 173 8.54 -14.76 -19.67
N THR A 174 9.12 -14.19 -18.61
CA THR A 174 9.96 -14.87 -17.62
C THR A 174 10.24 -13.95 -16.44
N VAL A 175 10.15 -14.48 -15.23
CA VAL A 175 10.26 -13.73 -13.97
C VAL A 175 11.61 -13.03 -13.83
N SER A 176 12.68 -13.78 -14.09
CA SER A 176 14.04 -13.41 -13.64
C SER A 176 15.12 -13.53 -14.73
N GLU A 177 14.86 -14.16 -15.89
CA GLU A 177 15.83 -14.16 -16.99
C GLU A 177 15.84 -12.79 -17.69
N PRO A 178 16.98 -12.10 -17.86
CA PRO A 178 17.01 -10.79 -18.47
C PRO A 178 16.61 -10.80 -19.96
N ARG A 179 15.61 -10.01 -20.34
CA ARG A 179 15.11 -9.90 -21.73
C ARG A 179 15.15 -8.46 -22.23
N ALA A 180 15.75 -8.23 -23.40
CA ALA A 180 15.90 -6.89 -23.98
C ALA A 180 14.57 -6.26 -24.43
N HIS A 181 13.67 -7.07 -25.01
CA HIS A 181 12.30 -6.67 -25.29
C HIS A 181 11.43 -7.02 -24.07
N SER A 182 11.33 -6.07 -23.13
CA SER A 182 10.53 -6.10 -21.89
C SER A 182 10.41 -4.68 -21.33
N LEU A 183 9.60 -4.45 -20.29
CA LEU A 183 9.59 -3.14 -19.61
C LEU A 183 10.95 -2.85 -18.97
N ARG A 184 11.59 -3.86 -18.35
CA ARG A 184 12.95 -3.72 -17.79
C ARG A 184 13.97 -3.36 -18.86
N GLY A 185 13.89 -4.00 -20.03
CA GLY A 185 14.78 -3.75 -21.15
C GLY A 185 14.58 -2.36 -21.77
N LEU A 186 13.35 -1.88 -21.88
CA LEU A 186 13.06 -0.51 -22.34
C LEU A 186 13.55 0.53 -21.34
N TRP A 187 13.31 0.31 -20.04
CA TRP A 187 13.73 1.22 -18.97
C TRP A 187 15.26 1.39 -18.91
N LEU A 188 16.00 0.28 -19.02
CA LEU A 188 17.46 0.24 -19.01
C LEU A 188 18.11 0.58 -20.36
N GLY A 189 17.30 0.88 -21.40
CA GLY A 189 17.81 1.17 -22.74
C GLY A 189 18.51 -0.01 -23.41
N ALA A 190 18.15 -1.24 -23.05
CA ALA A 190 18.57 -2.47 -23.73
C ALA A 190 17.92 -2.58 -25.13
N THR A 191 16.65 -2.19 -25.21
CA THR A 191 15.92 -1.88 -26.46
C THR A 191 15.61 -0.38 -26.52
N GLY A 192 15.46 0.17 -27.73
CA GLY A 192 15.03 1.56 -27.96
C GLY A 192 13.51 1.73 -27.94
N THR A 193 12.77 0.71 -28.41
CA THR A 193 11.31 0.62 -28.38
C THR A 193 10.85 -0.72 -27.82
N LEU A 194 9.61 -0.76 -27.33
CA LEU A 194 8.89 -1.97 -26.99
C LEU A 194 7.59 -2.01 -27.79
N SER A 195 7.35 -3.15 -28.44
CA SER A 195 6.15 -3.35 -29.25
C SER A 195 4.94 -3.67 -28.37
N THR A 196 3.74 -3.33 -28.85
CA THR A 196 2.51 -3.91 -28.31
C THR A 196 2.16 -5.23 -29.00
N LEU A 197 1.58 -6.13 -28.22
CA LEU A 197 0.73 -7.19 -28.71
C LEU A 197 -0.57 -6.59 -29.28
N ARG A 198 -1.32 -7.41 -30.01
CA ARG A 198 -2.75 -7.16 -30.30
C ARG A 198 -3.53 -8.40 -29.87
N PRO A 199 -4.23 -8.38 -28.71
CA PRO A 199 -5.07 -9.49 -28.27
C PRO A 199 -6.17 -9.87 -29.26
N GLU A 200 -6.78 -11.04 -29.07
CA GLU A 200 -8.04 -11.34 -29.75
C GLU A 200 -9.14 -10.34 -29.34
N ALA A 201 -10.05 -10.03 -30.28
CA ALA A 201 -11.24 -9.19 -30.07
C ALA A 201 -11.00 -7.79 -29.43
N THR A 202 -9.77 -7.26 -29.48
CA THR A 202 -9.48 -5.87 -29.09
C THR A 202 -10.01 -4.87 -30.14
N PRO A 203 -10.52 -3.68 -29.74
CA PRO A 203 -10.84 -2.61 -30.70
C PRO A 203 -9.58 -1.96 -31.30
N VAL A 204 -8.39 -2.18 -30.74
CA VAL A 204 -7.13 -1.59 -31.21
C VAL A 204 -6.61 -2.34 -32.45
N GLN A 205 -6.83 -1.79 -33.65
CA GLN A 205 -6.62 -2.52 -34.91
C GLN A 205 -5.14 -2.71 -35.33
N ARG A 206 -4.19 -2.01 -34.70
CA ARG A 206 -2.76 -2.00 -35.06
C ARG A 206 -1.87 -2.08 -33.83
N THR A 207 -0.65 -2.59 -34.01
CA THR A 207 0.39 -2.58 -32.97
C THR A 207 1.13 -1.24 -32.96
N PHE A 208 1.79 -0.93 -31.84
CA PHE A 208 2.59 0.29 -31.65
C PHE A 208 4.01 -0.04 -31.18
N GLU A 209 4.96 0.85 -31.45
CA GLU A 209 6.32 0.82 -30.93
C GLU A 209 6.50 1.99 -29.97
N TYR A 210 6.51 1.72 -28.66
CA TYR A 210 6.67 2.74 -27.62
C TYR A 210 8.15 2.91 -27.25
N THR A 211 8.67 4.14 -27.30
CA THR A 211 9.91 4.51 -26.59
C THR A 211 9.66 4.58 -25.07
N ARG A 212 10.74 4.59 -24.28
CA ARG A 212 10.66 4.79 -22.82
C ARG A 212 9.82 6.03 -22.45
N ASP A 213 10.05 7.14 -23.13
CA ASP A 213 9.40 8.41 -22.81
C ASP A 213 7.91 8.39 -23.21
N GLN A 214 7.54 7.71 -24.31
CA GLN A 214 6.14 7.56 -24.73
C GLN A 214 5.32 6.70 -23.75
N VAL A 215 5.92 5.72 -23.06
CA VAL A 215 5.24 5.00 -21.95
C VAL A 215 5.00 5.94 -20.77
N VAL A 216 5.99 6.79 -20.43
CA VAL A 216 5.85 7.79 -19.35
C VAL A 216 4.77 8.81 -19.68
N ASP A 217 4.79 9.41 -20.88
CA ASP A 217 3.79 10.39 -21.32
C ASP A 217 2.38 9.80 -21.41
N SER A 218 2.24 8.53 -21.80
CA SER A 218 0.95 7.83 -21.81
C SER A 218 0.38 7.65 -20.40
N LEU A 219 1.24 7.35 -19.42
CA LEU A 219 0.85 7.29 -18.02
C LEU A 219 0.56 8.67 -17.42
N ILE A 220 1.23 9.73 -17.87
CA ILE A 220 0.88 11.11 -17.49
C ILE A 220 -0.49 11.49 -18.06
N ALA A 221 -0.78 11.18 -19.33
CA ALA A 221 -2.10 11.40 -19.92
C ALA A 221 -3.22 10.65 -19.17
N LEU A 222 -2.93 9.45 -18.63
CA LEU A 222 -3.84 8.72 -17.75
C LEU A 222 -3.98 9.38 -16.36
N LEU A 223 -2.89 9.86 -15.75
CA LEU A 223 -2.94 10.64 -14.51
C LEU A 223 -3.78 11.92 -14.68
N GLU A 224 -3.62 12.65 -15.79
CA GLU A 224 -4.40 13.86 -16.12
C GLU A 224 -5.88 13.57 -16.43
N ARG A 225 -6.18 12.42 -17.06
CA ARG A 225 -7.55 11.94 -17.35
C ARG A 225 -8.26 11.45 -16.09
N VAL A 226 -7.53 10.88 -15.12
CA VAL A 226 -8.11 10.29 -13.89
C VAL A 226 -8.15 11.29 -12.73
N ARG A 227 -7.13 12.14 -12.58
CA ARG A 227 -6.87 13.05 -11.45
C ARG A 227 -7.04 12.34 -10.11
N PRO A 228 -6.23 11.30 -9.83
CA PRO A 228 -6.34 10.50 -8.62
C PRO A 228 -6.06 11.32 -7.36
N THR A 229 -6.55 10.82 -6.22
CA THR A 229 -6.07 11.15 -4.87
C THR A 229 -5.18 10.04 -4.30
N VAL A 230 -5.32 8.80 -4.80
CA VAL A 230 -4.44 7.66 -4.46
C VAL A 230 -3.95 6.99 -5.75
N VAL A 231 -2.64 6.81 -5.86
CA VAL A 231 -2.00 6.02 -6.93
C VAL A 231 -1.37 4.78 -6.33
N ARG A 232 -1.82 3.60 -6.77
CA ARG A 232 -1.26 2.31 -6.40
C ARG A 232 -0.33 1.80 -7.49
N THR A 233 0.79 1.21 -7.10
CA THR A 233 1.73 0.58 -8.03
C THR A 233 2.44 -0.60 -7.38
N LEU A 234 3.26 -1.31 -8.16
CA LEU A 234 4.04 -2.46 -7.71
C LEU A 234 5.35 -2.01 -7.05
N ASP A 235 6.32 -2.91 -6.89
CA ASP A 235 7.47 -2.68 -6.03
C ASP A 235 8.69 -2.06 -6.76
N PRO A 236 9.04 -0.79 -6.51
CA PRO A 236 10.25 -0.17 -7.02
C PRO A 236 11.51 -0.57 -6.22
N ASN A 237 11.36 -1.33 -5.14
CA ASN A 237 12.45 -1.66 -4.20
C ASN A 237 12.48 -3.17 -3.88
N ALA A 238 12.19 -4.00 -4.89
CA ALA A 238 12.16 -5.46 -4.79
C ALA A 238 13.48 -6.04 -4.28
N VAL A 239 13.39 -7.04 -3.39
CA VAL A 239 14.54 -7.65 -2.71
C VAL A 239 15.19 -8.77 -3.55
N HIS A 240 16.52 -8.84 -3.53
CA HIS A 240 17.28 -9.90 -4.20
C HIS A 240 17.14 -11.25 -3.51
N ALA A 241 17.18 -12.33 -4.29
CA ALA A 241 17.18 -13.70 -3.79
C ALA A 241 18.62 -14.25 -3.66
N PRO A 242 18.88 -15.23 -2.79
CA PRO A 242 20.17 -15.91 -2.66
C PRO A 242 20.39 -16.92 -3.80
N HIS A 243 20.32 -16.44 -5.04
CA HIS A 243 20.49 -17.21 -6.27
C HIS A 243 21.55 -16.55 -7.17
N PRO A 244 22.29 -17.34 -7.97
CA PRO A 244 23.28 -16.79 -8.90
C PRO A 244 22.67 -15.74 -9.84
N ALA A 245 23.41 -14.68 -10.09
CA ALA A 245 23.05 -13.67 -11.09
C ALA A 245 22.77 -14.34 -12.46
N PRO A 246 21.60 -14.07 -13.08
CA PRO A 246 21.25 -14.70 -14.35
C PRO A 246 22.17 -14.21 -15.47
N ARG A 247 22.58 -15.13 -16.35
CA ARG A 247 23.50 -14.84 -17.45
C ARG A 247 22.81 -14.01 -18.54
N THR A 248 23.51 -13.01 -19.06
CA THR A 248 23.08 -12.22 -20.21
C THR A 248 24.28 -11.54 -20.86
N ASP A 249 24.32 -11.55 -22.19
CA ASP A 249 25.43 -10.99 -22.96
C ASP A 249 25.41 -9.46 -22.94
N ASP A 250 24.21 -8.85 -22.95
CA ASP A 250 24.02 -7.40 -22.86
C ASP A 250 24.45 -6.86 -21.49
N PRO A 251 25.49 -6.02 -21.40
CA PRO A 251 25.96 -5.47 -20.14
C PRO A 251 24.92 -4.60 -19.41
N ARG A 252 23.95 -4.01 -20.12
CA ARG A 252 22.87 -3.19 -19.54
C ARG A 252 21.86 -4.04 -18.77
N LEU A 253 21.70 -5.30 -19.18
CA LEU A 253 20.73 -6.23 -18.58
C LEU A 253 21.29 -7.01 -17.39
N ARG A 254 22.62 -7.00 -17.18
CA ARG A 254 23.27 -7.66 -16.04
C ARG A 254 22.74 -7.11 -14.71
N GLY A 255 22.69 -7.96 -13.70
CA GLY A 255 22.08 -7.64 -12.42
C GLY A 255 21.99 -8.87 -11.53
N LEU A 256 21.23 -8.76 -10.45
CA LEU A 256 21.00 -9.82 -9.49
C LEU A 256 19.76 -10.65 -9.86
N PHE A 257 19.61 -11.80 -9.22
CA PHE A 257 18.32 -12.49 -9.19
C PHE A 257 17.43 -11.80 -8.15
N TYR A 258 16.22 -11.41 -8.53
CA TYR A 258 15.22 -10.81 -7.62
C TYR A 258 14.10 -11.80 -7.33
N TYR A 259 13.48 -11.69 -6.15
CA TYR A 259 12.27 -12.46 -5.86
C TYR A 259 11.11 -12.07 -6.79
N ASP A 260 11.00 -10.77 -7.11
CA ASP A 260 9.88 -10.22 -7.86
C ASP A 260 10.07 -10.27 -9.38
N HIS A 261 8.96 -10.22 -10.13
CA HIS A 261 8.98 -10.22 -11.60
C HIS A 261 9.65 -8.96 -12.14
N GLN A 262 10.55 -9.10 -13.11
CA GLN A 262 11.31 -7.95 -13.65
C GLN A 262 10.42 -6.82 -14.21
N ASP A 263 9.25 -7.16 -14.74
CA ASP A 263 8.27 -6.18 -15.22
C ASP A 263 7.44 -5.53 -14.10
N HIS A 264 7.30 -6.13 -12.90
CA HIS A 264 6.67 -5.47 -11.75
C HIS A 264 7.48 -4.23 -11.34
N THR A 265 8.78 -4.43 -11.10
CA THR A 265 9.71 -3.37 -10.72
C THR A 265 9.88 -2.33 -11.83
N ALA A 266 9.93 -2.76 -13.10
CA ALA A 266 9.98 -1.82 -14.22
C ALA A 266 8.66 -1.01 -14.36
N SER A 267 7.49 -1.63 -14.16
CA SER A 267 6.20 -0.95 -14.12
C SER A 267 6.15 0.11 -13.01
N ALA A 268 6.64 -0.22 -11.81
CA ALA A 268 6.77 0.74 -10.71
C ALA A 268 7.71 1.91 -11.05
N TYR A 269 8.79 1.68 -11.80
CA TYR A 269 9.67 2.74 -12.29
C TYR A 269 9.02 3.66 -13.34
N PHE A 270 8.25 3.09 -14.29
CA PHE A 270 7.46 3.88 -15.23
C PHE A 270 6.38 4.71 -14.52
N ALA A 271 5.70 4.13 -13.53
CA ALA A 271 4.75 4.86 -12.68
C ALA A 271 5.43 6.00 -11.89
N GLN A 272 6.60 5.77 -11.30
CA GLN A 272 7.36 6.82 -10.60
C GLN A 272 7.83 7.94 -11.54
N ALA A 273 8.24 7.63 -12.77
CA ALA A 273 8.58 8.65 -13.77
C ALA A 273 7.35 9.46 -14.23
N ALA A 274 6.21 8.80 -14.43
CA ALA A 274 4.97 9.47 -14.79
C ALA A 274 4.46 10.37 -13.65
N LEU A 275 4.51 9.91 -12.41
CA LEU A 275 4.22 10.72 -11.23
C LEU A 275 5.14 11.95 -11.15
N ALA A 276 6.45 11.78 -11.34
CA ALA A 276 7.40 12.89 -11.37
C ALA A 276 7.08 13.94 -12.45
N GLY A 277 6.60 13.51 -13.62
CA GLY A 277 6.18 14.39 -14.72
C GLY A 277 4.78 15.01 -14.53
N TYR A 278 3.89 14.36 -13.78
CA TYR A 278 2.56 14.86 -13.44
C TYR A 278 2.59 15.90 -12.32
N TRP A 279 3.37 15.67 -11.25
CA TRP A 279 3.57 16.62 -10.14
C TRP A 279 4.28 17.92 -10.57
N GLY A 280 4.90 17.94 -11.74
CA GLY A 280 5.44 19.14 -12.37
C GLY A 280 4.42 19.98 -13.14
N ARG A 281 3.15 19.56 -13.21
CA ARG A 281 2.04 20.24 -13.90
C ARG A 281 1.04 20.81 -12.89
N GLU A 282 0.17 21.71 -13.33
CA GLU A 282 -0.88 22.27 -12.47
C GLU A 282 -1.99 21.22 -12.24
N HIS A 283 -2.15 20.77 -10.99
CA HIS A 283 -3.30 19.96 -10.56
C HIS A 283 -3.80 20.38 -9.18
N ASN A 284 -5.11 20.20 -8.94
CA ASN A 284 -5.81 20.65 -7.73
C ASN A 284 -6.22 19.51 -6.78
N ARG A 285 -5.79 18.28 -7.05
CA ARG A 285 -5.94 17.10 -6.19
C ARG A 285 -4.54 16.54 -5.93
N PRO A 286 -4.01 16.63 -4.71
CA PRO A 286 -2.73 16.01 -4.38
C PRO A 286 -2.87 14.49 -4.30
N THR A 287 -1.77 13.78 -4.51
CA THR A 287 -1.72 12.31 -4.60
C THR A 287 -0.95 11.67 -3.45
N VAL A 288 -1.58 10.66 -2.84
CA VAL A 288 -0.92 9.65 -2.01
C VAL A 288 -0.42 8.52 -2.92
N VAL A 289 0.76 7.95 -2.65
CA VAL A 289 1.33 6.85 -3.43
C VAL A 289 1.53 5.60 -2.56
N GLU A 290 0.94 4.48 -2.99
CA GLU A 290 1.06 3.18 -2.33
C GLU A 290 1.74 2.17 -3.27
N SER A 291 3.01 1.84 -3.00
CA SER A 291 3.72 0.76 -3.71
C SER A 291 3.57 -0.56 -2.95
N TYR A 292 3.24 -1.65 -3.64
CA TYR A 292 2.97 -2.97 -3.06
C TYR A 292 4.06 -4.00 -3.42
N LEU A 293 4.49 -4.83 -2.47
CA LEU A 293 5.41 -5.96 -2.70
C LEU A 293 4.73 -7.03 -3.58
N GLY A 294 5.46 -7.49 -4.61
CA GLY A 294 5.06 -8.63 -5.44
C GLY A 294 5.46 -9.99 -4.84
N TYR A 295 6.17 -10.82 -5.61
CA TYR A 295 6.45 -12.23 -5.26
C TYR A 295 7.34 -12.43 -4.02
N GLU A 296 8.03 -11.40 -3.51
CA GLU A 296 8.69 -11.44 -2.19
C GLU A 296 7.73 -11.90 -1.08
N THR A 297 6.42 -11.67 -1.24
CA THR A 297 5.37 -12.15 -0.32
C THR A 297 5.25 -13.67 -0.18
N ASP A 298 5.92 -14.48 -1.02
CA ASP A 298 6.01 -15.94 -0.82
C ASP A 298 6.93 -16.35 0.33
N VAL A 299 7.97 -15.54 0.59
CA VAL A 299 9.10 -15.87 1.50
C VAL A 299 9.11 -14.99 2.75
N LEU A 300 7.91 -14.55 3.16
CA LEU A 300 7.60 -13.73 4.33
C LEU A 300 6.39 -14.36 5.08
N PRO A 301 6.18 -14.06 6.38
CA PRO A 301 4.96 -14.44 7.10
C PRO A 301 3.67 -14.08 6.35
N ASN A 302 2.59 -14.81 6.55
CA ASN A 302 1.30 -14.46 5.93
C ASN A 302 0.61 -13.36 6.75
N ASN A 303 0.11 -12.30 6.12
CA ASN A 303 -0.41 -11.12 6.85
C ASN A 303 -1.88 -10.76 6.59
N LEU A 304 -2.60 -11.59 5.83
CA LEU A 304 -4.05 -11.59 5.80
C LEU A 304 -4.61 -12.71 6.69
N ASP A 305 -5.77 -12.48 7.27
CA ASP A 305 -6.53 -13.54 7.93
C ASP A 305 -7.14 -14.51 6.91
N LEU A 306 -7.48 -15.72 7.36
CA LEU A 306 -8.08 -16.73 6.50
C LEU A 306 -9.41 -16.29 5.85
N PRO A 307 -10.30 -15.51 6.49
CA PRO A 307 -11.46 -14.90 5.83
C PRO A 307 -11.10 -14.01 4.64
N THR A 308 -10.13 -13.11 4.78
CA THR A 308 -9.70 -12.18 3.71
C THR A 308 -8.96 -12.93 2.62
N ALA A 309 -8.06 -13.86 2.97
CA ALA A 309 -7.39 -14.74 2.01
C ALA A 309 -8.41 -15.57 1.21
N ARG A 310 -9.46 -16.10 1.84
CA ARG A 310 -10.57 -16.79 1.16
C ARG A 310 -11.39 -15.86 0.27
N ARG A 311 -11.59 -14.59 0.62
CA ARG A 311 -12.27 -13.60 -0.23
C ARG A 311 -11.45 -13.33 -1.50
N LYS A 312 -10.16 -13.05 -1.32
CA LYS A 312 -9.18 -12.82 -2.40
C LYS A 312 -9.02 -14.04 -3.31
N ALA A 313 -8.96 -15.25 -2.74
CA ALA A 313 -8.97 -16.50 -3.49
C ALA A 313 -10.22 -16.66 -4.38
N ARG A 314 -11.42 -16.27 -3.91
CA ARG A 314 -12.63 -16.35 -4.75
C ARG A 314 -12.56 -15.41 -5.96
N LEU A 315 -12.00 -14.20 -5.81
CA LEU A 315 -11.76 -13.30 -6.94
C LEU A 315 -10.72 -13.90 -7.91
N LEU A 316 -9.66 -14.52 -7.40
CA LEU A 316 -8.66 -15.21 -8.21
C LEU A 316 -9.22 -16.46 -8.91
N SER A 317 -10.18 -17.18 -8.32
CA SER A 317 -10.91 -18.27 -9.00
C SER A 317 -11.83 -17.77 -10.12
N VAL A 318 -12.43 -16.58 -9.97
CA VAL A 318 -13.20 -15.92 -11.04
C VAL A 318 -12.26 -15.50 -12.18
N TYR A 319 -11.16 -14.81 -11.85
CA TYR A 319 -10.09 -14.46 -12.80
C TYR A 319 -9.51 -15.69 -13.51
N GLY A 320 -9.31 -16.78 -12.77
CA GLY A 320 -8.74 -18.03 -13.26
C GLY A 320 -9.70 -18.95 -14.01
N TRP A 321 -10.95 -18.52 -14.24
CA TRP A 321 -11.99 -19.30 -14.94
C TRP A 321 -12.27 -20.68 -14.31
N ALA A 322 -12.17 -20.76 -12.97
CA ALA A 322 -12.36 -22.00 -12.22
C ALA A 322 -13.79 -22.59 -12.30
N ASP A 323 -14.76 -21.75 -12.66
CA ASP A 323 -16.18 -22.07 -12.79
C ASP A 323 -16.55 -22.65 -14.17
N GLY A 324 -15.65 -22.58 -15.16
CA GLY A 324 -15.93 -23.00 -16.54
C GLY A 324 -17.02 -22.18 -17.25
N ARG A 325 -17.40 -21.00 -16.74
CA ARG A 325 -18.49 -20.16 -17.30
C ARG A 325 -18.28 -19.82 -18.77
N ASP A 326 -19.36 -19.66 -19.53
CA ASP A 326 -19.29 -18.99 -20.84
C ASP A 326 -19.42 -17.48 -20.66
N CYS A 327 -18.71 -16.73 -21.49
CA CYS A 327 -18.69 -15.27 -21.56
C CYS A 327 -18.73 -14.75 -23.01
N GLY A 328 -18.92 -15.63 -24.00
CA GLY A 328 -19.05 -15.28 -25.43
C GLY A 328 -17.74 -14.97 -26.16
N ASP A 329 -16.58 -15.10 -25.51
CA ASP A 329 -15.26 -14.79 -26.11
C ASP A 329 -14.46 -16.08 -26.39
N ARG A 330 -13.93 -16.19 -27.62
CA ARG A 330 -13.23 -17.39 -28.12
C ARG A 330 -11.88 -17.62 -27.45
N ALA A 331 -11.25 -16.56 -26.95
CA ALA A 331 -10.04 -16.64 -26.14
C ALA A 331 -10.26 -17.40 -24.82
N GLY A 332 -11.51 -17.45 -24.35
CA GLY A 332 -11.88 -17.94 -23.03
C GLY A 332 -12.04 -16.81 -22.01
N CYS A 333 -12.55 -17.20 -20.83
CA CYS A 333 -13.11 -16.25 -19.86
C CYS A 333 -12.19 -15.92 -18.68
N GLY A 334 -10.94 -16.38 -18.74
CA GLY A 334 -9.95 -16.22 -17.68
C GLY A 334 -8.71 -17.08 -17.84
N ASP A 335 -7.82 -17.00 -16.86
CA ASP A 335 -6.47 -17.55 -16.85
C ASP A 335 -6.39 -18.92 -16.16
N ARG A 336 -6.39 -19.98 -16.96
CA ARG A 336 -6.34 -21.36 -16.46
C ARG A 336 -5.03 -21.70 -15.75
N LYS A 337 -3.96 -20.89 -15.85
CA LYS A 337 -2.72 -21.09 -15.06
C LYS A 337 -2.97 -20.84 -13.56
N VAL A 338 -3.87 -19.91 -13.23
CA VAL A 338 -4.34 -19.68 -11.85
C VAL A 338 -5.44 -20.68 -11.49
N GLY A 339 -6.43 -20.84 -12.37
CA GLY A 339 -7.55 -21.77 -12.16
C GLY A 339 -8.29 -21.51 -10.84
N GLY A 340 -8.74 -22.56 -10.18
CA GLY A 340 -9.30 -22.49 -8.82
C GLY A 340 -8.28 -22.67 -7.69
N SER A 341 -6.98 -22.67 -7.99
CA SER A 341 -5.94 -23.19 -7.08
C SER A 341 -5.41 -22.17 -6.07
N ALA A 342 -5.73 -20.88 -6.23
CA ALA A 342 -4.99 -19.77 -5.62
C ALA A 342 -4.92 -19.76 -4.08
N LEU A 343 -5.83 -20.41 -3.35
CA LEU A 343 -5.80 -20.42 -1.87
C LEU A 343 -4.75 -21.38 -1.30
N ASP A 344 -4.52 -22.52 -1.96
CA ASP A 344 -3.86 -23.70 -1.39
C ASP A 344 -2.80 -24.33 -2.30
N GLY A 345 -2.77 -23.96 -3.58
CA GLY A 345 -1.78 -24.39 -4.56
C GLY A 345 -0.44 -23.67 -4.45
N TRP A 346 0.20 -23.42 -5.60
CA TRP A 346 1.54 -22.83 -5.66
C TRP A 346 1.55 -21.36 -5.20
N SER A 347 0.64 -20.52 -5.71
CA SER A 347 0.53 -19.08 -5.39
C SER A 347 -0.13 -18.75 -4.04
N ARG A 348 -0.24 -19.73 -3.12
CA ARG A 348 -1.02 -19.61 -1.88
C ARG A 348 -0.58 -18.47 -0.94
N ASN A 349 0.71 -18.20 -0.84
CA ASN A 349 1.23 -17.17 0.07
C ASN A 349 0.97 -15.75 -0.46
N TRP A 350 1.05 -15.54 -1.78
CA TRP A 350 0.61 -14.30 -2.42
C TRP A 350 -0.87 -14.03 -2.11
N THR A 351 -1.74 -15.05 -2.26
CA THR A 351 -3.16 -14.96 -1.89
C THR A 351 -3.39 -14.68 -0.40
N ARG A 352 -2.48 -15.11 0.48
CA ARG A 352 -2.55 -14.94 1.94
C ARG A 352 -1.79 -13.72 2.47
N SER A 353 -1.27 -12.86 1.59
CA SER A 353 -0.50 -11.65 1.96
C SER A 353 -0.89 -10.40 1.16
N THR A 354 -0.61 -9.21 1.71
CA THR A 354 -0.57 -7.92 0.98
C THR A 354 0.28 -6.94 1.79
N ARG A 355 1.26 -6.30 1.15
CA ARG A 355 2.26 -5.48 1.85
C ARG A 355 2.57 -4.21 1.08
N LEU A 356 2.47 -3.08 1.76
CA LEU A 356 3.05 -1.82 1.30
C LEU A 356 4.57 -1.87 1.47
N ARG A 357 5.33 -1.41 0.46
CA ARG A 357 6.78 -1.20 0.57
C ARG A 357 7.10 -0.11 1.58
N ALA A 358 6.26 0.93 1.68
CA ALA A 358 6.28 1.90 2.77
C ALA A 358 5.43 1.38 3.95
N PRO A 359 6.02 0.91 5.06
CA PRO A 359 5.27 0.32 6.18
C PRO A 359 4.50 1.34 7.02
N GLY A 360 4.80 2.64 6.85
CA GLY A 360 4.35 3.70 7.73
C GLY A 360 5.18 3.79 9.02
N SER A 361 5.10 4.92 9.70
CA SER A 361 5.74 5.19 10.99
C SER A 361 4.71 5.21 12.13
N ASN A 362 5.16 5.06 13.37
CA ASN A 362 4.34 5.26 14.56
C ASN A 362 4.40 6.72 15.08
N SER A 363 4.91 7.65 14.26
CA SER A 363 5.54 8.89 14.75
C SER A 363 5.13 10.17 14.04
N TRP A 364 4.21 10.11 13.06
CA TRP A 364 3.92 11.21 12.14
C TRP A 364 2.95 12.29 12.67
N LEU A 365 2.43 12.15 13.90
CA LEU A 365 1.70 13.18 14.64
C LEU A 365 2.52 13.54 15.89
N ARG A 366 2.94 14.79 16.04
CA ARG A 366 3.81 15.26 17.15
C ARG A 366 3.31 16.57 17.76
N PRO A 367 3.53 16.81 19.07
CA PRO A 367 3.32 18.12 19.65
C PRO A 367 4.41 19.10 19.20
N LEU A 368 4.02 20.35 18.97
CA LEU A 368 4.88 21.52 18.87
C LEU A 368 5.19 22.05 20.27
N LYS A 369 6.22 22.90 20.37
CA LYS A 369 6.68 23.52 21.62
C LYS A 369 5.60 24.32 22.38
N ASP A 370 4.55 24.78 21.69
CA ASP A 370 3.42 25.52 22.26
C ASP A 370 2.19 24.65 22.57
N GLY A 371 2.31 23.32 22.46
CA GLY A 371 1.24 22.37 22.75
C GLY A 371 0.24 22.14 21.61
N ARG A 372 0.39 22.82 20.47
CA ARG A 372 -0.38 22.51 19.24
C ARG A 372 0.13 21.22 18.61
N LEU A 373 -0.76 20.42 18.02
CA LEU A 373 -0.33 19.24 17.26
C LEU A 373 0.10 19.59 15.82
N ALA A 374 1.11 18.89 15.32
CA ALA A 374 1.53 18.92 13.92
C ALA A 374 1.56 17.48 13.34
N ALA A 375 0.93 17.30 12.18
CA ALA A 375 0.84 16.04 11.46
C ALA A 375 1.62 16.12 10.14
N PHE A 376 2.36 15.07 9.79
CA PHE A 376 3.25 15.05 8.62
C PHE A 376 2.93 13.90 7.68
N ALA A 377 2.96 14.15 6.37
CA ALA A 377 2.76 13.12 5.35
C ALA A 377 3.62 13.39 4.10
N VAL A 378 3.55 12.47 3.14
CA VAL A 378 4.00 12.69 1.78
C VAL A 378 2.78 12.86 0.87
N LEU A 379 2.73 13.98 0.16
CA LEU A 379 1.79 14.23 -0.94
C LEU A 379 2.60 14.70 -2.15
N ASP A 380 2.28 14.18 -3.33
CA ASP A 380 2.97 14.52 -4.60
C ASP A 380 4.49 14.34 -4.55
N GLY A 381 4.94 13.35 -3.79
CA GLY A 381 6.37 13.08 -3.56
C GLY A 381 7.10 14.13 -2.72
N ALA A 382 6.40 15.12 -2.15
CA ALA A 382 6.96 16.13 -1.25
C ALA A 382 6.43 15.94 0.18
N ALA A 383 7.15 16.46 1.17
CA ALA A 383 6.68 16.44 2.55
C ALA A 383 5.67 17.57 2.78
N VAL A 384 4.58 17.27 3.50
CA VAL A 384 3.55 18.23 3.89
C VAL A 384 3.30 18.20 5.39
N CYS A 385 2.85 19.34 5.94
CA CYS A 385 2.46 19.49 7.32
C CYS A 385 1.02 20.00 7.44
N TRP A 386 0.26 19.47 8.39
CA TRP A 386 -0.90 20.15 8.96
C TRP A 386 -0.57 20.57 10.38
N ALA A 387 -0.77 21.85 10.71
CA ALA A 387 -0.51 22.40 12.04
C ALA A 387 -1.82 22.86 12.68
N GLU A 388 -2.10 22.39 13.90
CA GLU A 388 -3.25 22.79 14.70
C GLU A 388 -3.24 24.33 14.91
N THR A 389 -4.43 24.94 14.92
CA THR A 389 -4.58 26.41 14.89
C THR A 389 -4.58 27.06 16.28
N ALA A 390 -4.95 26.32 17.32
CA ALA A 390 -4.75 26.69 18.73
C ALA A 390 -4.66 25.39 19.56
N PRO A 391 -3.90 25.36 20.68
CA PRO A 391 -3.63 24.12 21.40
C PRO A 391 -4.93 23.41 21.82
N GLY A 392 -5.09 22.15 21.42
CA GLY A 392 -6.25 21.35 21.82
C GLY A 392 -7.57 21.66 21.09
N ASN A 393 -7.61 22.55 20.09
CA ASN A 393 -8.85 22.96 19.42
C ASN A 393 -9.36 22.01 18.31
N GLY A 394 -8.57 20.98 17.93
CA GLY A 394 -8.93 19.97 16.93
C GLY A 394 -8.97 20.46 15.47
N THR A 395 -8.64 21.73 15.23
CA THR A 395 -8.75 22.38 13.92
C THR A 395 -7.37 22.67 13.36
N PHE A 396 -7.02 22.01 12.25
CA PHE A 396 -5.72 22.11 11.62
C PHE A 396 -5.74 23.02 10.38
N SER A 397 -4.66 23.76 10.20
CA SER A 397 -4.30 24.45 8.96
C SER A 397 -3.42 23.52 8.10
N GLY A 398 -3.48 23.67 6.77
CA GLY A 398 -2.67 22.90 5.82
C GLY A 398 -3.49 22.18 4.74
N PRO A 399 -2.87 21.33 3.90
CA PRO A 399 -1.46 20.96 3.94
C PRO A 399 -0.55 22.12 3.54
N HIS A 400 0.50 22.34 4.34
CA HIS A 400 1.58 23.27 4.07
C HIS A 400 2.77 22.51 3.49
N LEU A 401 3.35 23.00 2.41
CA LEU A 401 4.47 22.35 1.72
C LEU A 401 5.78 22.54 2.50
N LEU A 402 6.41 21.43 2.91
CA LEU A 402 7.74 21.41 3.53
C LEU A 402 8.87 21.09 2.53
N GLY A 403 8.56 21.12 1.24
CA GLY A 403 9.50 20.78 0.17
C GLY A 403 9.89 19.30 0.14
N GLY A 404 11.08 19.03 -0.39
CA GLY A 404 11.45 17.68 -0.83
C GLY A 404 10.86 17.34 -2.20
N ARG A 405 11.19 16.15 -2.71
CA ARG A 405 10.67 15.60 -3.99
C ARG A 405 11.01 14.11 -4.10
N MET A 406 10.19 13.37 -4.85
CA MET A 406 10.32 11.91 -5.03
C MET A 406 10.39 11.10 -3.72
N PHE A 407 9.79 11.63 -2.65
CA PHE A 407 9.63 10.90 -1.40
C PHE A 407 8.63 9.75 -1.57
N GLN A 408 8.98 8.63 -0.96
CA GLN A 408 8.13 7.44 -0.83
C GLN A 408 7.23 7.62 0.40
N GLY A 409 6.05 7.01 0.42
CA GLY A 409 4.90 7.35 1.29
C GLY A 409 5.02 7.17 2.81
N GLN A 410 6.09 7.65 3.45
CA GLN A 410 6.30 7.66 4.90
C GLN A 410 7.20 8.85 5.30
N ILE A 411 6.73 9.64 6.26
CA ILE A 411 7.57 10.50 7.11
C ILE A 411 7.70 9.81 8.49
N HIS A 412 8.89 9.82 9.07
CA HIS A 412 9.09 9.54 10.50
C HIS A 412 9.52 10.85 11.17
N ALA A 413 8.89 11.22 12.29
CA ALA A 413 9.17 12.48 12.98
C ALA A 413 9.58 12.25 14.43
N VAL A 414 10.58 12.99 14.90
CA VAL A 414 11.05 12.96 16.29
C VAL A 414 11.04 14.37 16.89
N SER A 415 10.98 14.44 18.22
CA SER A 415 11.08 15.69 18.98
C SER A 415 12.42 15.73 19.71
N HIS A 416 13.16 16.83 19.55
CA HIS A 416 14.37 17.11 20.32
C HIS A 416 14.04 17.65 21.71
N PRO A 417 14.97 17.54 22.68
CA PRO A 417 14.97 18.36 23.88
C PRO A 417 14.71 19.84 23.55
N GLY A 418 13.78 20.48 24.27
CA GLY A 418 13.34 21.86 23.99
C GLY A 418 12.27 22.03 22.90
N GLY A 419 11.80 20.94 22.28
CA GLY A 419 10.57 20.88 21.47
C GLY A 419 10.69 21.22 19.99
N ALA A 420 11.90 21.22 19.42
CA ALA A 420 12.11 21.31 17.97
C ALA A 420 11.88 19.93 17.32
N LEU A 421 11.25 19.89 16.15
CA LEU A 421 11.01 18.64 15.42
C LEU A 421 12.12 18.33 14.40
N GLN A 422 12.37 17.05 14.15
CA GLN A 422 13.18 16.60 13.02
C GLN A 422 12.45 15.51 12.24
N LEU A 423 12.42 15.65 10.92
CA LEU A 423 11.75 14.74 10.00
C LEU A 423 12.76 13.84 9.30
N PHE A 424 12.31 12.64 8.95
CA PHE A 424 13.07 11.66 8.17
C PHE A 424 12.20 11.11 7.04
N ALA A 425 12.79 10.98 5.84
CA ALA A 425 12.10 10.53 4.64
C ALA A 425 12.98 9.57 3.81
N SER A 426 12.33 8.84 2.90
CA SER A 426 12.97 7.97 1.90
C SER A 426 12.71 8.52 0.51
N ARG A 427 13.73 8.67 -0.35
CA ARG A 427 13.63 9.21 -1.71
C ARG A 427 14.04 8.19 -2.77
N THR A 428 13.23 8.06 -3.83
CA THR A 428 13.70 7.48 -5.10
C THR A 428 14.47 8.53 -5.89
N VAL A 429 15.66 8.21 -6.39
CA VAL A 429 16.39 9.05 -7.35
C VAL A 429 16.41 8.36 -8.71
N LEU A 430 15.51 8.79 -9.60
CA LEU A 430 15.35 8.24 -10.95
C LEU A 430 16.63 8.41 -11.80
N PRO A 431 16.92 7.48 -12.73
CA PRO A 431 18.15 7.48 -13.49
C PRO A 431 18.16 8.52 -14.61
N THR A 432 19.31 9.19 -14.78
CA THR A 432 19.64 10.09 -15.90
C THR A 432 21.02 9.75 -16.46
N ARG A 433 21.46 10.41 -17.55
CA ARG A 433 22.78 10.19 -18.17
C ARG A 433 23.97 10.28 -17.20
N HIS A 434 23.83 11.08 -16.13
CA HIS A 434 24.89 11.33 -15.14
C HIS A 434 24.48 10.89 -13.72
N GLN A 435 23.40 10.13 -13.58
CA GLN A 435 22.84 9.76 -12.28
C GLN A 435 22.27 8.34 -12.32
N ALA A 436 22.87 7.42 -11.56
CA ALA A 436 22.37 6.06 -11.43
C ALA A 436 21.06 6.02 -10.63
N HIS A 437 20.17 5.07 -10.96
CA HIS A 437 18.97 4.78 -10.16
C HIS A 437 19.42 4.34 -8.77
N ARG A 438 18.94 5.03 -7.74
CA ARG A 438 19.24 4.71 -6.34
C ARG A 438 18.11 5.16 -5.43
N ARG A 439 18.19 4.75 -4.17
CA ARG A 439 17.37 5.25 -3.06
C ARG A 439 18.25 6.01 -2.08
N GLU A 440 17.68 7.00 -1.40
CA GLU A 440 18.39 7.83 -0.40
C GLU A 440 17.53 8.01 0.84
N LEU A 441 18.15 8.02 2.02
CA LEU A 441 17.51 8.50 3.25
C LEU A 441 17.82 9.98 3.43
N LEU A 442 16.85 10.75 3.92
CA LEU A 442 16.98 12.19 4.12
C LEU A 442 16.43 12.64 5.47
N THR A 443 16.90 13.81 5.92
CA THR A 443 16.37 14.51 7.09
C THR A 443 16.16 16.00 6.84
N ALA A 444 15.29 16.62 7.63
CA ALA A 444 15.18 18.07 7.76
C ALA A 444 14.87 18.44 9.23
N LEU A 445 15.69 19.31 9.81
CA LEU A 445 15.53 19.83 11.17
C LEU A 445 14.65 21.09 11.16
N GLN A 446 13.77 21.24 12.16
CA GLN A 446 12.96 22.46 12.34
C GLN A 446 13.88 23.64 12.67
N ASN A 447 13.84 24.70 11.85
CA ASN A 447 14.65 25.91 12.02
C ASN A 447 13.85 27.10 12.57
N GLY A 448 12.53 26.96 12.71
CA GLY A 448 11.68 28.03 13.25
C GLY A 448 10.18 27.71 13.19
N THR A 449 9.38 28.77 13.25
CA THR A 449 7.93 28.74 13.13
C THR A 449 7.48 29.99 12.36
N ALA A 450 6.60 29.82 11.38
CA ALA A 450 6.05 30.90 10.58
C ALA A 450 5.04 31.75 11.38
N ARG A 451 4.66 32.93 10.85
CA ARG A 451 3.76 33.88 11.53
C ARG A 451 2.36 33.35 11.82
N ASP A 452 1.91 32.33 11.09
CA ASP A 452 0.65 31.63 11.28
C ASP A 452 0.77 30.38 12.18
N GLY A 453 1.95 30.15 12.78
CA GLY A 453 2.21 29.04 13.69
C GLY A 453 2.66 27.74 13.02
N VAL A 454 2.91 27.71 11.70
CA VAL A 454 3.36 26.49 11.01
C VAL A 454 4.87 26.26 11.27
N PRO A 455 5.32 25.05 11.64
CA PRO A 455 6.75 24.76 11.83
C PRO A 455 7.51 24.88 10.50
N THR A 456 8.64 25.60 10.50
CA THR A 456 9.53 25.74 9.33
C THR A 456 10.76 24.85 9.48
N PHE A 457 11.24 24.30 8.37
CA PHE A 457 12.35 23.34 8.35
C PHE A 457 13.51 23.85 7.49
N GLY A 458 14.71 23.33 7.76
CA GLY A 458 15.88 23.51 6.92
C GLY A 458 15.75 22.81 5.56
N ALA A 459 16.82 22.86 4.77
CA ALA A 459 16.90 22.07 3.55
C ALA A 459 16.85 20.56 3.86
N TRP A 460 16.36 19.77 2.91
CA TRP A 460 16.36 18.31 3.03
C TRP A 460 17.75 17.75 2.72
N GLU A 461 18.48 17.40 3.78
CA GLU A 461 19.85 16.87 3.74
C GLU A 461 19.87 15.36 3.54
N SER A 462 20.94 14.85 2.92
CA SER A 462 21.10 13.42 2.66
C SER A 462 21.79 12.70 3.81
N LEU A 463 21.11 11.71 4.38
CA LEU A 463 21.69 10.75 5.31
C LEU A 463 22.42 9.60 4.58
N SER A 464 22.60 9.69 3.27
CA SER A 464 23.02 8.60 2.39
C SER A 464 22.19 7.32 2.62
N VAL A 465 22.83 6.15 2.70
CA VAL A 465 22.24 4.82 2.97
C VAL A 465 23.33 3.90 3.56
N PRO A 466 22.98 2.80 4.24
CA PRO A 466 23.95 1.82 4.74
C PRO A 466 24.86 1.22 3.64
N ASP A 467 24.29 0.83 2.50
CA ASP A 467 25.02 0.30 1.34
C ASP A 467 24.99 1.28 0.16
N ALA A 468 25.98 2.18 0.09
CA ALA A 468 26.01 3.32 -0.84
C ALA A 468 26.10 2.99 -2.35
N ALA A 469 26.32 1.74 -2.74
CA ALA A 469 26.32 1.34 -4.15
C ALA A 469 24.91 1.49 -4.75
N PRO A 470 24.70 2.12 -5.93
CA PRO A 470 23.36 2.46 -6.43
C PRO A 470 22.36 1.31 -6.46
N VAL A 471 22.76 0.14 -6.99
CA VAL A 471 21.91 -1.07 -7.01
C VAL A 471 21.56 -1.57 -5.60
N ARG A 472 22.46 -1.40 -4.62
CA ARG A 472 22.23 -1.84 -3.23
C ARG A 472 21.37 -0.88 -2.43
N SER A 473 21.52 0.42 -2.67
CA SER A 473 20.71 1.43 -2.01
C SER A 473 19.20 1.18 -2.17
N LEU A 474 18.78 0.62 -3.32
CA LEU A 474 17.38 0.35 -3.64
C LEU A 474 16.71 -0.59 -2.64
N GLU A 475 17.44 -1.48 -1.96
CA GLU A 475 16.90 -2.36 -0.92
C GLU A 475 17.11 -1.83 0.51
N THR A 476 17.67 -0.62 0.68
CA THR A 476 17.70 0.04 2.00
C THR A 476 16.27 0.28 2.49
N GLY A 477 16.00 -0.01 3.76
CA GLY A 477 14.67 0.11 4.35
C GLY A 477 14.21 1.54 4.61
N PHE A 478 13.02 1.67 5.20
CA PHE A 478 12.52 2.95 5.70
C PHE A 478 13.18 3.34 7.03
N PRO A 479 13.39 4.64 7.31
CA PRO A 479 14.06 5.08 8.52
C PRO A 479 13.12 4.99 9.73
N ALA A 480 13.61 4.36 10.80
CA ALA A 480 13.11 4.53 12.16
C ALA A 480 14.13 5.36 12.95
N ALA A 481 13.68 6.33 13.73
CA ALA A 481 14.57 7.23 14.47
C ALA A 481 14.03 7.57 15.87
N THR A 482 14.95 7.83 16.79
CA THR A 482 14.65 8.27 18.16
C THR A 482 15.72 9.24 18.67
N VAL A 483 15.47 9.89 19.82
CA VAL A 483 16.38 10.89 20.41
C VAL A 483 16.56 10.57 21.89
N ASP A 484 17.80 10.61 22.38
CA ASP A 484 18.13 10.46 23.81
C ASP A 484 17.85 11.76 24.60
N GLN A 485 18.24 11.79 25.88
CA GLN A 485 18.00 12.94 26.76
C GLN A 485 18.99 14.10 26.46
N GLU A 486 20.16 13.74 25.94
CA GLU A 486 21.30 14.57 25.56
C GLU A 486 21.06 15.29 24.21
N GLY A 487 20.11 14.80 23.40
CA GLY A 487 19.79 15.32 22.07
C GLY A 487 20.54 14.63 20.93
N THR A 488 21.21 13.49 21.16
CA THR A 488 21.69 12.61 20.10
C THR A 488 20.52 11.98 19.37
N VAL A 489 20.51 12.09 18.05
CA VAL A 489 19.49 11.44 17.22
C VAL A 489 20.06 10.13 16.69
N HIS A 490 19.37 9.02 16.99
CA HIS A 490 19.70 7.68 16.54
C HIS A 490 18.80 7.31 15.36
N VAL A 491 19.38 6.86 14.25
CA VAL A 491 18.65 6.50 13.02
C VAL A 491 19.01 5.08 12.59
N PHE A 492 17.97 4.28 12.35
CA PHE A 492 18.05 2.86 11.99
C PHE A 492 17.31 2.62 10.67
N ALA A 493 17.85 1.75 9.82
CA ALA A 493 17.19 1.28 8.60
C ALA A 493 17.64 -0.14 8.27
N ARG A 494 16.79 -0.94 7.61
CA ARG A 494 17.22 -2.22 7.04
C ARG A 494 18.32 -1.98 6.01
N ASP A 495 19.38 -2.80 6.03
CA ASP A 495 20.49 -2.73 5.08
C ASP A 495 20.40 -3.78 3.96
N TRP A 496 21.34 -3.76 3.01
CA TRP A 496 21.37 -4.67 1.86
C TRP A 496 21.36 -6.16 2.25
N GLN A 497 21.89 -6.50 3.41
CA GLN A 497 22.28 -7.86 3.78
C GLN A 497 21.26 -8.46 4.78
N GLY A 498 20.06 -7.87 4.86
CA GLY A 498 19.02 -8.25 5.82
C GLY A 498 19.29 -7.78 7.25
N GLY A 499 20.36 -7.00 7.48
CA GLY A 499 20.70 -6.44 8.79
C GLY A 499 20.04 -5.09 9.07
N ILE A 500 20.42 -4.50 10.20
CA ILE A 500 20.09 -3.10 10.53
C ILE A 500 21.34 -2.25 10.42
N GLY A 501 21.31 -1.29 9.50
CA GLY A 501 22.23 -0.16 9.47
C GLY A 501 21.80 0.88 10.51
N TYR A 502 22.79 1.41 11.23
CA TYR A 502 22.66 2.44 12.26
C TYR A 502 23.60 3.63 11.95
N ARG A 503 23.14 4.84 12.23
CA ARG A 503 24.01 5.99 12.48
C ARG A 503 23.37 6.90 13.53
N SER A 504 24.20 7.68 14.22
CA SER A 504 23.73 8.76 15.09
C SER A 504 24.37 10.11 14.76
N GLY A 505 23.74 11.20 15.21
CA GLY A 505 24.27 12.55 15.11
C GLY A 505 23.87 13.41 16.30
N ALA A 506 24.85 14.07 16.94
CA ALA A 506 24.58 14.99 18.04
C ALA A 506 23.69 16.14 17.55
N ARG A 507 22.57 16.40 18.26
CA ARG A 507 21.52 17.38 17.88
C ARG A 507 21.00 17.21 16.44
N GLY A 508 21.16 16.02 15.86
CA GLY A 508 20.68 15.69 14.53
C GLY A 508 21.44 16.34 13.37
N THR A 509 22.65 16.86 13.60
CA THR A 509 23.50 17.53 12.59
C THR A 509 24.83 16.83 12.36
N ASP A 510 25.53 16.44 13.42
CA ASP A 510 26.92 15.96 13.33
C ASP A 510 26.97 14.43 13.13
N TRP A 511 26.56 13.98 11.95
CA TRP A 511 26.24 12.58 11.68
C TRP A 511 27.46 11.65 11.49
N SER A 512 27.62 10.69 12.40
CA SER A 512 28.54 9.55 12.28
C SER A 512 28.32 8.70 11.01
N LEU A 513 29.34 7.94 10.60
CA LEU A 513 29.23 6.98 9.48
C LEU A 513 28.22 5.86 9.79
N TRP A 514 27.56 5.33 8.76
CA TRP A 514 26.75 4.11 8.89
C TRP A 514 27.60 2.95 9.40
N ARG A 515 27.08 2.26 10.41
CA ARG A 515 27.59 1.00 10.97
C ARG A 515 26.47 -0.04 10.94
N ARG A 516 26.79 -1.32 11.08
CA ARG A 516 25.79 -2.39 11.26
C ARG A 516 25.60 -2.68 12.75
N LEU A 517 24.36 -2.82 13.21
CA LEU A 517 24.08 -3.43 14.52
C LEU A 517 24.46 -4.91 14.50
N ALA A 518 24.97 -5.45 15.61
CA ALA A 518 25.22 -6.88 15.72
C ALA A 518 23.95 -7.67 15.35
N PRO A 519 24.05 -8.75 14.54
CA PRO A 519 22.87 -9.54 14.16
C PRO A 519 22.21 -10.14 15.41
N PRO A 520 20.89 -10.42 15.38
CA PRO A 520 20.26 -11.20 16.45
C PRO A 520 21.00 -12.53 16.62
N THR A 521 21.09 -13.03 17.84
CA THR A 521 21.60 -14.38 18.14
C THR A 521 20.58 -15.42 17.68
N ALA A 522 20.49 -15.60 16.36
CA ALA A 522 19.34 -16.22 15.68
C ALA A 522 19.24 -17.74 15.91
N SER A 523 18.01 -18.20 16.09
CA SER A 523 17.68 -19.62 16.29
C SER A 523 17.77 -20.44 15.01
N GLY A 524 18.97 -20.91 14.65
CA GLY A 524 19.18 -22.13 13.86
C GLY A 524 18.48 -22.25 12.50
N GLY A 525 18.28 -21.13 11.78
CA GLY A 525 17.72 -21.16 10.42
C GLY A 525 18.65 -21.86 9.41
N PRO A 526 18.12 -22.41 8.30
CA PRO A 526 18.95 -22.92 7.20
C PRO A 526 19.92 -21.84 6.70
N ALA A 527 21.19 -22.22 6.50
CA ALA A 527 22.27 -21.27 6.23
C ALA A 527 21.99 -20.41 4.98
N GLY A 528 21.92 -19.08 5.18
CA GLY A 528 21.78 -18.10 4.10
C GLY A 528 20.99 -16.83 4.41
N ARG A 529 20.12 -16.82 5.43
CA ARG A 529 19.33 -15.65 5.86
C ARG A 529 19.47 -15.39 7.36
N VAL A 530 20.51 -14.65 7.77
CA VAL A 530 20.61 -14.04 9.11
C VAL A 530 21.30 -12.67 9.01
N PRO A 531 20.67 -11.58 9.49
CA PRO A 531 19.29 -11.49 9.97
C PRO A 531 18.28 -11.54 8.80
N GLY A 532 17.04 -11.90 9.10
CA GLY A 532 15.93 -11.90 8.14
C GLY A 532 15.01 -10.69 8.30
N VAL A 533 15.57 -9.49 8.54
CA VAL A 533 14.75 -8.30 8.84
C VAL A 533 13.88 -7.89 7.66
N VAL A 534 12.60 -7.61 7.95
CA VAL A 534 11.61 -7.08 7.02
C VAL A 534 11.40 -5.58 7.28
N ASP A 535 11.03 -4.81 6.27
CA ASP A 535 10.70 -3.39 6.44
C ASP A 535 9.49 -3.20 7.37
N GLY A 536 9.65 -2.35 8.39
CA GLY A 536 8.64 -2.14 9.43
C GLY A 536 9.18 -1.97 10.85
N LEU A 537 10.43 -1.51 10.98
CA LEU A 537 11.11 -1.23 12.25
C LEU A 537 10.38 -0.13 13.04
N ASP A 538 10.69 -0.04 14.34
CA ASP A 538 10.46 1.15 15.16
C ASP A 538 11.50 1.24 16.29
N ALA A 539 11.68 2.43 16.86
CA ALA A 539 12.70 2.71 17.87
C ALA A 539 12.23 3.74 18.90
N CYS A 540 12.57 3.53 20.17
CA CYS A 540 12.28 4.46 21.27
C CYS A 540 13.44 4.55 22.26
N VAL A 541 13.40 5.56 23.13
CA VAL A 541 14.17 5.62 24.36
C VAL A 541 13.20 5.43 25.52
N ASP A 542 13.58 4.65 26.53
CA ASP A 542 12.77 4.44 27.73
C ASP A 542 13.06 5.49 28.83
N SER A 543 12.44 5.34 30.01
CA SER A 543 12.67 6.27 31.13
C SER A 543 14.02 6.08 31.84
N GLU A 544 14.73 4.97 31.61
CA GLU A 544 16.09 4.74 32.10
C GLU A 544 17.14 5.35 31.14
N GLY A 545 16.73 5.72 29.92
CA GLY A 545 17.59 6.31 28.89
C GLY A 545 18.11 5.31 27.87
N LEU A 546 17.66 4.05 27.93
CA LEU A 546 18.14 2.98 27.05
C LEU A 546 17.49 3.08 25.66
N VAL A 547 18.29 2.84 24.62
CA VAL A 547 17.84 2.95 23.23
C VAL A 547 17.33 1.59 22.75
N HIS A 548 16.03 1.47 22.52
CA HIS A 548 15.37 0.27 22.02
C HIS A 548 15.16 0.31 20.51
N VAL A 549 15.39 -0.82 19.84
CA VAL A 549 15.05 -1.04 18.42
C VAL A 549 14.36 -2.38 18.26
N VAL A 550 13.24 -2.42 17.54
CA VAL A 550 12.60 -3.69 17.14
C VAL A 550 12.47 -3.80 15.64
N ALA A 551 12.55 -5.03 15.13
CA ALA A 551 12.37 -5.34 13.73
C ALA A 551 11.58 -6.66 13.56
N PRO A 552 10.63 -6.73 12.61
CA PRO A 552 9.99 -7.98 12.25
C PRO A 552 10.98 -8.88 11.49
N GLY A 553 11.19 -10.10 11.98
CA GLY A 553 11.93 -11.15 11.28
C GLY A 553 11.03 -12.02 10.38
N ASP A 554 11.59 -13.14 9.90
CA ASP A 554 10.85 -14.12 9.10
C ASP A 554 9.93 -15.03 9.92
N LYS A 555 10.14 -15.10 11.26
CA LYS A 555 9.41 -15.99 12.21
C LYS A 555 9.16 -15.38 13.59
N GLU A 556 9.95 -14.41 14.02
CA GLU A 556 9.90 -13.83 15.37
C GLU A 556 10.05 -12.30 15.32
N VAL A 557 9.83 -11.65 16.47
CA VAL A 557 10.29 -10.27 16.67
C VAL A 557 11.76 -10.29 17.07
N HIS A 558 12.60 -9.49 16.41
CA HIS A 558 13.95 -9.20 16.85
C HIS A 558 13.97 -7.90 17.67
N HIS A 559 14.74 -7.87 18.77
CA HIS A 559 14.88 -6.73 19.67
C HIS A 559 16.35 -6.48 20.01
N TRP A 560 16.72 -5.19 20.03
CA TRP A 560 18.00 -4.68 20.51
C TRP A 560 17.74 -3.60 21.58
N VAL A 561 18.61 -3.53 22.58
CA VAL A 561 18.60 -2.48 23.61
C VAL A 561 20.04 -2.07 23.95
N SER A 562 20.30 -0.80 24.25
CA SER A 562 21.60 -0.39 24.81
C SER A 562 21.73 -0.91 26.26
N LYS A 563 22.97 -1.04 26.76
CA LYS A 563 23.23 -1.45 28.15
C LYS A 563 23.19 -0.24 29.09
N GLU A 564 23.84 0.83 28.66
CA GLU A 564 23.82 2.14 29.31
C GLU A 564 23.07 3.17 28.43
N PRO A 565 22.70 4.35 28.96
CA PRO A 565 22.08 5.41 28.17
C PRO A 565 22.97 5.93 27.03
N GLY A 566 22.36 6.26 25.88
CA GLY A 566 23.04 6.78 24.69
C GLY A 566 23.97 5.78 23.95
N GLU A 567 24.22 4.59 24.49
CA GLU A 567 25.07 3.57 23.87
C GLU A 567 24.43 2.87 22.64
N LEU A 568 25.23 2.06 21.95
CA LEU A 568 24.77 1.27 20.80
C LEU A 568 23.84 0.13 21.25
N PRO A 569 22.66 -0.07 20.62
CA PRO A 569 21.80 -1.20 20.94
C PRO A 569 22.41 -2.57 20.59
N GLU A 570 22.45 -3.48 21.58
CA GLU A 570 22.87 -4.87 21.44
C GLU A 570 21.65 -5.83 21.40
N PRO A 571 21.74 -6.97 20.68
CA PRO A 571 20.63 -7.90 20.53
C PRO A 571 20.30 -8.64 21.84
N THR A 572 19.02 -8.70 22.22
CA THR A 572 18.58 -9.25 23.53
C THR A 572 18.36 -10.77 23.55
N GLY A 573 18.64 -11.47 22.45
CA GLY A 573 18.21 -12.86 22.25
C GLY A 573 16.79 -12.99 21.68
N GLY A 574 16.33 -14.24 21.54
CA GLY A 574 15.01 -14.55 20.96
C GLY A 574 13.85 -14.08 21.86
N THR A 575 12.91 -13.33 21.30
CA THR A 575 11.87 -12.65 22.10
C THR A 575 10.77 -13.59 22.61
N SER A 576 10.66 -14.80 22.07
CA SER A 576 9.58 -15.77 22.36
C SER A 576 8.16 -15.25 22.04
N LEU A 577 8.06 -14.14 21.30
CA LEU A 577 6.80 -13.55 20.86
C LEU A 577 6.25 -14.25 19.60
N PRO A 578 4.93 -14.37 19.43
CA PRO A 578 4.32 -14.90 18.20
C PRO A 578 4.78 -14.21 16.91
N GLU A 579 4.79 -14.98 15.81
CA GLU A 579 5.24 -14.52 14.49
C GLU A 579 4.55 -13.21 14.05
N PRO A 580 5.32 -12.14 13.75
CA PRO A 580 4.76 -10.86 13.35
C PRO A 580 4.32 -10.88 11.88
N ALA A 581 3.15 -10.32 11.62
CA ALA A 581 2.60 -10.18 10.27
C ALA A 581 3.29 -9.07 9.44
N GLY A 582 4.09 -8.20 10.07
CA GLY A 582 4.65 -7.01 9.45
C GLY A 582 5.08 -5.97 10.49
N PRO A 583 4.85 -4.66 10.25
CA PRO A 583 5.45 -3.59 11.05
C PRO A 583 5.10 -3.64 12.54
N LEU A 584 6.10 -3.29 13.35
CA LEU A 584 6.09 -3.30 14.81
C LEU A 584 6.12 -1.85 15.33
N SER A 585 5.35 -1.53 16.37
CA SER A 585 5.36 -0.19 16.98
C SER A 585 5.73 -0.25 18.46
N LEU A 586 6.62 0.64 18.91
CA LEU A 586 7.05 0.74 20.31
C LEU A 586 6.36 1.89 21.05
N VAL A 587 6.16 1.70 22.35
CA VAL A 587 5.63 2.69 23.29
C VAL A 587 6.41 2.58 24.61
N PRO A 588 7.32 3.51 24.92
CA PRO A 588 7.90 3.61 26.26
C PRO A 588 6.84 4.15 27.24
N LEU A 589 6.85 3.65 28.47
CA LEU A 589 6.01 4.11 29.59
C LEU A 589 6.86 4.83 30.63
N GLY A 590 6.20 5.51 31.58
CA GLY A 590 6.85 6.37 32.59
C GLY A 590 7.44 5.64 33.81
N ASP A 591 7.47 4.31 33.78
CA ASP A 591 7.82 3.39 34.86
C ASP A 591 8.94 2.39 34.48
N GLY A 592 9.60 2.59 33.34
CA GLY A 592 10.60 1.67 32.79
C GLY A 592 10.03 0.50 31.98
N ALA A 593 8.71 0.42 31.80
CA ALA A 593 8.13 -0.53 30.87
C ALA A 593 8.24 -0.03 29.42
N VAL A 594 8.52 -0.94 28.50
CA VAL A 594 8.37 -0.71 27.06
C VAL A 594 7.33 -1.69 26.52
N ARG A 595 6.29 -1.15 25.88
CA ARG A 595 5.24 -1.91 25.20
C ARG A 595 5.48 -1.98 23.69
N LEU A 596 5.05 -3.09 23.10
CA LEU A 596 5.21 -3.44 21.69
C LEU A 596 3.86 -3.88 21.11
N ALA A 597 3.35 -3.13 20.14
CA ALA A 597 2.10 -3.40 19.46
C ALA A 597 2.32 -3.86 18.01
N TYR A 598 1.71 -4.98 17.63
CA TYR A 598 1.81 -5.54 16.27
C TYR A 598 0.66 -6.49 15.94
N ARG A 599 0.59 -6.94 14.68
CA ARG A 599 -0.36 -7.96 14.22
C ARG A 599 0.28 -9.35 14.23
N GLN A 600 -0.41 -10.34 14.76
CA GLN A 600 -0.01 -11.75 14.63
C GLN A 600 -0.23 -12.24 13.18
N SER A 601 0.74 -13.01 12.67
CA SER A 601 0.66 -13.70 11.38
C SER A 601 -0.64 -14.50 11.20
N ALA A 602 -1.10 -14.58 9.95
CA ALA A 602 -2.25 -15.35 9.43
C ALA A 602 -3.62 -15.17 10.13
N THR A 603 -3.76 -14.26 11.10
CA THR A 603 -4.91 -14.20 12.01
C THR A 603 -5.56 -12.82 12.13
N ALA A 604 -4.89 -11.76 11.67
CA ALA A 604 -5.28 -10.35 11.86
C ALA A 604 -5.56 -9.93 13.32
N ARG A 605 -5.21 -10.77 14.31
CA ARG A 605 -5.22 -10.44 15.73
C ARG A 605 -4.15 -9.39 16.03
N VAL A 606 -4.48 -8.40 16.85
CA VAL A 606 -3.50 -7.46 17.43
C VAL A 606 -3.00 -8.04 18.74
N LEU A 607 -1.69 -7.94 18.96
CA LEU A 607 -0.99 -8.33 20.16
C LEU A 607 -0.35 -7.09 20.80
N LEU A 608 -0.42 -7.02 22.13
CA LEU A 608 0.34 -6.06 22.93
C LEU A 608 1.28 -6.85 23.85
N ALA A 609 2.57 -6.71 23.60
CA ALA A 609 3.63 -7.25 24.43
C ALA A 609 4.27 -6.13 25.28
N GLU A 610 4.98 -6.53 26.32
CA GLU A 610 5.56 -5.65 27.33
C GLU A 610 6.89 -6.21 27.85
N ARG A 611 7.81 -5.34 28.23
CA ARG A 611 9.08 -5.67 28.88
C ARG A 611 9.40 -4.62 29.94
N GLN A 612 9.78 -5.07 31.14
CA GLN A 612 10.20 -4.21 32.26
C GLN A 612 11.72 -4.32 32.47
N GLY A 613 12.46 -3.21 32.42
CA GLY A 613 13.91 -3.19 32.67
C GLY A 613 14.65 -4.30 31.90
N ALA A 614 15.47 -5.10 32.59
CA ALA A 614 16.23 -6.20 31.98
C ALA A 614 15.42 -7.47 31.59
N ALA A 615 14.11 -7.54 31.83
CA ALA A 615 13.32 -8.76 31.71
C ALA A 615 13.13 -9.28 30.26
N SER A 616 12.55 -10.47 30.13
CA SER A 616 12.05 -11.01 28.86
C SER A 616 10.70 -10.37 28.47
N TRP A 617 10.32 -10.51 27.20
CA TRP A 617 9.03 -10.02 26.71
C TRP A 617 7.87 -10.88 27.21
N ARG A 618 6.87 -10.22 27.80
CA ARG A 618 5.59 -10.78 28.26
C ARG A 618 4.49 -10.35 27.30
N LEU A 619 3.42 -11.14 27.17
CA LEU A 619 2.24 -10.76 26.40
C LEU A 619 1.15 -10.22 27.33
N ALA A 620 0.89 -8.92 27.29
CA ALA A 620 -0.10 -8.24 28.14
C ALA A 620 -1.53 -8.34 27.59
N ALA A 621 -1.72 -8.29 26.27
CA ALA A 621 -3.06 -8.38 25.67
C ALA A 621 -3.13 -9.11 24.32
N ARG A 622 -4.31 -9.68 24.05
CA ARG A 622 -4.72 -10.31 22.78
C ARG A 622 -6.07 -9.73 22.37
N TYR A 623 -6.10 -8.83 21.38
CA TYR A 623 -7.35 -8.24 20.93
C TYR A 623 -8.07 -9.15 19.95
N GLU A 624 -9.40 -9.02 19.87
CA GLU A 624 -10.16 -9.76 18.88
C GLU A 624 -9.89 -9.25 17.45
N PRO A 625 -9.81 -10.13 16.44
CA PRO A 625 -9.50 -9.73 15.08
C PRO A 625 -10.59 -8.82 14.48
N VAL A 626 -10.16 -7.69 13.90
CA VAL A 626 -11.01 -6.82 13.06
C VAL A 626 -10.70 -6.96 11.57
N GLY A 627 -9.90 -7.98 11.19
CA GLY A 627 -9.29 -8.07 9.87
C GLY A 627 -8.26 -6.96 9.64
N GLY A 628 -7.95 -6.71 8.37
CA GLY A 628 -7.02 -5.66 7.94
C GLY A 628 -5.55 -6.05 8.07
N TYR A 629 -4.68 -5.15 7.64
CA TYR A 629 -3.22 -5.36 7.52
C TYR A 629 -2.46 -4.06 7.82
N GLY A 630 -1.12 -4.12 7.80
CA GLY A 630 -0.25 -2.96 8.06
C GLY A 630 0.06 -2.73 9.54
N ARG A 631 0.75 -1.62 9.83
CA ARG A 631 1.18 -1.20 11.18
C ARG A 631 0.00 -1.04 12.14
N VAL A 632 0.21 -1.44 13.40
CA VAL A 632 -0.62 -1.02 14.54
C VAL A 632 -0.05 0.28 15.07
N ALA A 633 -0.79 1.39 14.99
CA ALA A 633 -0.37 2.62 15.66
C ALA A 633 -0.58 2.48 17.17
N ALA A 634 0.34 2.97 17.97
CA ALA A 634 0.34 2.79 19.42
C ALA A 634 0.98 3.99 20.13
N ALA A 635 0.35 4.49 21.19
CA ALA A 635 0.95 5.50 22.07
C ALA A 635 0.38 5.40 23.50
N ALA A 636 1.18 5.82 24.48
CA ALA A 636 0.70 6.13 25.82
C ALA A 636 0.28 7.60 25.87
N VAL A 637 -0.88 7.87 26.48
CA VAL A 637 -1.41 9.22 26.68
C VAL A 637 -1.89 9.42 28.11
N GLY A 638 -1.95 10.67 28.55
CA GLY A 638 -2.49 11.09 29.84
C GLY A 638 -1.53 11.97 30.64
N LYS A 639 -1.95 12.34 31.86
CA LYS A 639 -1.13 13.04 32.85
C LYS A 639 -1.38 12.45 34.26
N PRO A 640 -0.62 11.42 34.70
CA PRO A 640 0.46 10.71 34.00
C PRO A 640 -0.03 9.88 32.81
N ALA A 641 0.89 9.46 31.93
CA ALA A 641 0.60 8.79 30.66
C ALA A 641 0.18 7.31 30.83
N ARG A 642 -0.95 7.08 31.51
CA ARG A 642 -1.48 5.75 31.89
C ARG A 642 -2.55 5.19 30.95
N THR A 643 -2.78 5.77 29.77
CA THR A 643 -3.74 5.21 28.81
C THR A 643 -3.02 4.79 27.54
N VAL A 644 -2.91 3.48 27.31
CA VAL A 644 -2.34 2.92 26.08
C VAL A 644 -3.44 2.83 25.01
N VAL A 645 -3.30 3.67 24.01
CA VAL A 645 -4.19 3.76 22.85
C VAL A 645 -3.58 2.98 21.70
N LEU A 646 -4.36 2.11 21.06
CA LEU A 646 -3.99 1.41 19.82
C LEU A 646 -4.97 1.78 18.70
N ALA A 647 -4.48 1.92 17.47
CA ALA A 647 -5.30 2.23 16.31
C ALA A 647 -4.85 1.45 15.05
N VAL A 648 -5.81 0.93 14.28
CA VAL A 648 -5.57 0.01 13.16
C VAL A 648 -6.52 0.23 11.98
N ARG A 649 -6.03 -0.05 10.77
CA ARG A 649 -6.85 -0.34 9.58
C ARG A 649 -7.53 -1.70 9.72
N ASP A 650 -8.84 -1.80 9.53
CA ASP A 650 -9.58 -3.07 9.59
C ASP A 650 -9.79 -3.75 8.21
N GLY A 651 -10.61 -4.80 8.17
CA GLY A 651 -10.95 -5.53 6.95
C GLY A 651 -11.79 -4.76 5.92
N ALA A 652 -12.49 -3.70 6.33
CA ALA A 652 -13.17 -2.75 5.43
C ALA A 652 -12.25 -1.62 4.94
N GLY A 653 -11.09 -1.44 5.60
CA GLY A 653 -10.16 -0.35 5.33
C GLY A 653 -10.43 0.90 6.18
N GLU A 654 -11.38 0.82 7.10
CA GLU A 654 -11.70 1.89 8.05
C GLU A 654 -10.72 1.88 9.24
N LEU A 655 -10.72 2.95 10.03
CA LEU A 655 -10.06 2.96 11.33
C LEU A 655 -10.88 2.25 12.41
N ARG A 656 -10.24 1.36 13.16
CA ARG A 656 -10.66 0.89 14.49
C ARG A 656 -9.63 1.33 15.53
N TYR A 657 -10.07 1.61 16.75
CA TYR A 657 -9.19 2.03 17.85
C TYR A 657 -9.65 1.48 19.20
N VAL A 658 -8.75 1.41 20.18
CA VAL A 658 -9.02 0.94 21.54
C VAL A 658 -8.15 1.69 22.53
N LEU A 659 -8.67 1.91 23.74
CA LEU A 659 -7.97 2.53 24.87
C LEU A 659 -7.96 1.52 26.02
N ASN A 660 -6.83 1.41 26.71
CA ASN A 660 -6.63 0.50 27.82
C ASN A 660 -5.82 1.23 28.89
N ASP A 661 -5.96 0.83 30.15
CA ASP A 661 -5.05 1.29 31.21
C ASP A 661 -3.62 0.76 30.97
N ALA A 662 -2.61 1.50 31.41
CA ALA A 662 -1.25 1.00 31.50
C ALA A 662 -1.17 -0.07 32.60
N ASP A 663 -1.82 0.15 33.74
CA ASP A 663 -1.69 -0.69 34.93
C ASP A 663 -2.48 -2.02 34.85
N GLN A 664 -3.22 -2.28 33.75
CA GLN A 664 -4.12 -3.44 33.62
C GLN A 664 -3.79 -4.33 32.42
N ASP A 665 -3.58 -5.62 32.68
CA ASP A 665 -3.58 -6.67 31.66
C ASP A 665 -5.01 -6.89 31.14
N GLY A 666 -5.22 -6.68 29.84
CA GLY A 666 -6.52 -6.92 29.22
C GLY A 666 -6.63 -6.41 27.80
N ALA A 667 -7.60 -6.95 27.06
CA ALA A 667 -7.95 -6.46 25.74
C ALA A 667 -9.26 -5.67 25.81
N GLY A 668 -9.15 -4.33 25.77
CA GLY A 668 -10.29 -3.44 25.62
C GLY A 668 -11.09 -3.67 24.33
N ARG A 669 -12.29 -3.11 24.26
CA ARG A 669 -13.19 -3.26 23.12
C ARG A 669 -12.84 -2.29 21.98
N TRP A 670 -12.75 -2.80 20.76
CA TRP A 670 -12.60 -1.97 19.55
C TRP A 670 -13.77 -1.01 19.36
N GLN A 671 -13.44 0.28 19.28
CA GLN A 671 -14.27 1.38 18.82
C GLN A 671 -14.05 1.62 17.31
N THR A 672 -14.95 2.36 16.67
CA THR A 672 -14.99 2.52 15.20
C THR A 672 -14.86 3.98 14.79
N GLY A 673 -13.99 4.26 13.80
CA GLY A 673 -13.78 5.61 13.26
C GLY A 673 -14.41 5.86 11.88
N LYS A 674 -14.77 4.83 11.11
CA LYS A 674 -15.38 4.94 9.75
C LYS A 674 -14.63 5.81 8.72
N VAL A 675 -13.33 6.05 8.86
CA VAL A 675 -12.52 6.77 7.86
C VAL A 675 -11.67 5.80 7.02
N PRO A 676 -11.96 5.61 5.71
CA PRO A 676 -11.07 4.94 4.77
C PRO A 676 -9.83 5.80 4.49
N HIS A 677 -8.66 5.22 4.73
CA HIS A 677 -7.38 5.94 4.73
C HIS A 677 -6.27 5.18 3.98
N SER A 678 -5.16 5.86 3.69
CA SER A 678 -3.91 5.27 3.19
C SER A 678 -2.87 5.14 4.29
N GLY A 679 -1.90 4.24 4.11
CA GLY A 679 -0.79 4.03 5.06
C GLY A 679 -1.25 3.58 6.46
N ALA A 680 -0.58 4.10 7.49
CA ALA A 680 -0.83 3.83 8.90
C ALA A 680 -1.49 5.02 9.60
N ALA A 681 -2.31 4.76 10.61
CA ALA A 681 -2.83 5.79 11.51
C ALA A 681 -1.71 6.44 12.36
N ALA A 682 -2.02 7.57 13.00
CA ALA A 682 -1.22 8.14 14.07
C ALA A 682 -2.06 8.38 15.32
N ILE A 683 -1.36 8.46 16.45
CA ILE A 683 -1.89 8.75 17.77
C ILE A 683 -1.01 9.85 18.38
N GLY A 684 -1.63 10.81 19.06
CA GLY A 684 -0.95 11.87 19.78
C GLY A 684 -1.70 12.24 21.06
N GLN A 685 -1.08 13.09 21.87
CA GLN A 685 -1.63 13.63 23.11
C GLN A 685 -1.71 15.15 23.03
N ASP A 686 -2.71 15.74 23.66
CA ASP A 686 -2.91 17.20 23.73
C ASP A 686 -2.45 17.82 25.08
N PRO A 687 -2.52 19.15 25.25
CA PRO A 687 -2.15 19.84 26.49
C PRO A 687 -2.93 19.39 27.73
N ASP A 688 -4.10 18.77 27.59
CA ASP A 688 -4.94 18.32 28.69
C ASP A 688 -4.72 16.85 29.05
N GLY A 689 -4.03 16.08 28.19
CA GLY A 689 -3.78 14.65 28.34
C GLY A 689 -4.69 13.75 27.51
N ARG A 690 -5.51 14.33 26.63
CA ARG A 690 -6.52 13.61 25.84
C ARG A 690 -5.92 12.98 24.59
N ALA A 691 -6.44 11.82 24.21
CA ALA A 691 -6.05 11.14 22.98
C ALA A 691 -6.49 11.95 21.74
N VAL A 692 -5.62 11.99 20.73
CA VAL A 692 -5.94 12.46 19.37
C VAL A 692 -5.54 11.38 18.38
N LEU A 693 -6.48 11.00 17.52
CA LEU A 693 -6.28 10.04 16.44
C LEU A 693 -6.25 10.77 15.11
N ALA A 694 -5.37 10.36 14.21
CA ALA A 694 -5.24 10.95 12.88
C ALA A 694 -5.04 9.88 11.80
N VAL A 695 -5.58 10.13 10.61
CA VAL A 695 -5.33 9.34 9.40
C VAL A 695 -5.23 10.24 8.16
N LEU A 696 -4.42 9.82 7.18
CA LEU A 696 -4.41 10.40 5.84
C LEU A 696 -5.50 9.69 5.01
N GLY A 697 -6.61 10.38 4.75
CA GLY A 697 -7.76 9.82 4.04
C GLY A 697 -7.44 9.46 2.58
N ASN A 698 -8.24 8.57 2.00
CA ASN A 698 -8.19 8.26 0.57
C ASN A 698 -8.58 9.46 -0.33
N ASP A 699 -9.04 10.58 0.25
CA ASP A 699 -9.25 11.89 -0.38
C ASP A 699 -7.98 12.77 -0.37
N ALA A 700 -6.84 12.22 0.08
CA ALA A 700 -5.56 12.91 0.28
C ALA A 700 -5.59 14.05 1.32
N ARG A 701 -6.53 14.01 2.28
CA ARG A 701 -6.64 14.98 3.38
C ARG A 701 -6.31 14.37 4.73
N LEU A 702 -5.96 15.22 5.69
CA LEU A 702 -5.92 14.82 7.09
C LEU A 702 -7.35 14.71 7.65
N HIS A 703 -7.66 13.58 8.25
CA HIS A 703 -8.85 13.38 9.09
C HIS A 703 -8.36 13.19 10.52
N ALA A 704 -8.94 13.92 11.46
CA ALA A 704 -8.57 13.84 12.86
C ALA A 704 -9.80 13.79 13.78
N VAL A 705 -9.64 13.16 14.93
CA VAL A 705 -10.62 13.17 16.03
C VAL A 705 -9.92 13.24 17.38
N ARG A 706 -10.56 13.91 18.33
CA ARG A 706 -10.04 14.24 19.65
C ARG A 706 -10.96 13.63 20.72
N GLN A 707 -10.39 13.12 21.81
CA GLN A 707 -11.17 12.69 22.98
C GLN A 707 -11.81 13.92 23.64
N ARG A 708 -13.03 13.81 24.16
CA ARG A 708 -13.68 14.91 24.91
C ARG A 708 -13.05 15.07 26.29
N ASP A 709 -12.95 13.94 26.98
CA ASP A 709 -12.50 13.76 28.36
C ASP A 709 -11.39 12.70 28.41
N THR A 710 -10.49 12.76 29.39
CA THR A 710 -9.36 11.82 29.53
C THR A 710 -9.76 10.46 30.10
N GLY A 711 -9.05 9.39 29.73
CA GLY A 711 -9.17 8.06 30.33
C GLY A 711 -9.56 6.97 29.33
N THR A 712 -9.83 5.75 29.80
CA THR A 712 -10.24 4.60 28.98
C THR A 712 -11.61 4.78 28.33
N ASP A 713 -12.57 5.29 29.11
CA ASP A 713 -13.98 5.39 28.73
C ASP A 713 -14.37 6.78 28.20
N GLY A 714 -13.40 7.71 28.13
CA GLY A 714 -13.60 9.07 27.64
C GLY A 714 -14.05 9.06 26.16
N PRO A 715 -15.25 9.59 25.83
CA PRO A 715 -15.80 9.52 24.48
C PRO A 715 -15.06 10.45 23.51
N PHE A 716 -15.07 10.10 22.23
CA PHE A 716 -14.50 10.96 21.18
C PHE A 716 -15.48 12.00 20.65
N GLN A 717 -14.92 13.06 20.06
CA GLN A 717 -15.65 14.02 19.23
C GLN A 717 -16.06 13.38 17.89
N GLU A 718 -16.74 14.13 17.02
CA GLU A 718 -16.98 13.69 15.63
C GLU A 718 -15.73 13.88 14.77
N TRP A 719 -15.58 13.05 13.73
CA TRP A 719 -14.45 13.10 12.82
C TRP A 719 -14.45 14.39 11.99
N THR A 720 -13.33 15.11 12.01
CA THR A 720 -13.18 16.39 11.31
C THR A 720 -12.20 16.26 10.15
N VAL A 721 -12.71 16.44 8.93
CA VAL A 721 -11.92 16.55 7.70
C VAL A 721 -11.23 17.92 7.68
N GLN A 722 -9.90 17.95 7.68
CA GLN A 722 -9.13 19.19 7.76
C GLN A 722 -9.01 19.79 6.35
N LYS A 723 -9.88 20.78 6.07
CA LYS A 723 -10.00 21.41 4.75
C LYS A 723 -8.91 22.48 4.53
N PRO A 724 -8.29 22.57 3.35
CA PRO A 724 -7.38 23.66 3.02
C PRO A 724 -8.06 25.03 3.14
N ARG A 725 -7.36 26.01 3.72
CA ARG A 725 -7.83 27.41 3.69
C ARG A 725 -7.76 27.93 2.24
N ARG A 726 -8.84 28.56 1.78
CA ARG A 726 -8.87 29.23 0.46
C ARG A 726 -7.72 30.23 0.38
N GLY A 727 -6.87 30.09 -0.64
CA GLY A 727 -5.75 30.99 -0.92
C GLY A 727 -4.34 30.42 -0.70
N GLN A 728 -4.17 29.24 -0.09
CA GLN A 728 -2.84 28.66 0.18
C GLN A 728 -2.30 27.71 -0.91
N THR A 729 -2.96 27.62 -2.08
CA THR A 729 -2.56 26.73 -3.20
C THR A 729 -1.88 27.46 -4.36
N GLY A 730 -1.37 28.68 -4.14
CA GLY A 730 -0.51 29.35 -5.12
C GLY A 730 0.93 28.84 -5.03
N PRO A 731 1.68 28.73 -6.15
CA PRO A 731 3.12 28.56 -6.08
C PRO A 731 3.76 29.78 -5.39
N PRO A 732 4.93 29.65 -4.73
CA PRO A 732 5.65 30.80 -4.20
C PRO A 732 6.06 31.72 -5.35
N ASP A 733 5.81 33.02 -5.20
CA ASP A 733 6.20 34.04 -6.18
C ASP A 733 7.71 33.97 -6.46
N ARG A 734 8.07 33.98 -7.74
CA ARG A 734 9.47 34.06 -8.19
C ARG A 734 9.98 35.51 -8.09
N THR A 735 10.27 35.96 -6.87
CA THR A 735 10.90 37.25 -6.63
C THR A 735 12.43 37.16 -6.68
N GLY A 736 13.02 37.75 -7.73
CA GLY A 736 14.44 38.16 -7.78
C GLY A 736 15.46 37.02 -7.85
#